data_AF-A0AAN7IUS3-F1
#
_entry.id   AF-A0AAN7IUS3-F1
#
_cell.length_a   1.000
_cell.length_b   1.000
_cell.length_c   1.000
_cell.angle_alpha   90.00
_cell.angle_beta   90.00
_cell.angle_gamma   90.00
#
_symmetry.space_group_name_H-M   'P 1'
#
loop_
_entity.id
_entity.type
_entity.pdbx_description
1 polymer ?
#
loop_
_entity_poly.entity_id
_entity_poly.type
_entity_poly.pdbx_seq_one_letter_code
_entity_poly.pdbx_strand_id
1 'polypeptide(L)'
;MRMLLQGKFWVVVLIIIGVVGANLYYFLFYSSAGANLYSIEGLPYRILLDTDVDTDDLLGLLYLLKLNRSEFNVEAVTISANGWSDAGHAVNQIYDILYMMDRDDIAVGVGGNGGILEDGTILPNVGGYLPLIEQGYTTAGYCRYRQANPVGRGGRLDLDANFGIRKAFLPQGRRNYNPLWQPTAQQVMIDRISAGPITVLLIGTCTNFAIFLMSNPHLKKNIKHIYIMGGGVRTKNPTGNLFTDYTSNPYAESNMFGDPFAAYQVFHSGIPITLIPLDATNSIPISKNFFNTFEQSQNTYEAQYCFQSLKAARDASQLGDKFYTVINCPQHTGRFNFTTEFPYYKKVLYKPDFGSNKLGKPVVFDMDMSAGDFLTLFYLLKVPLEVINLKAIIVSPTGWANAATIDIIYDLLHMMGRDDIPVGLGDIFATNQSDAIFSSVGDCKYIKAIPHGSGGLIDSDTLYGLARDLPRSPRRYTQENSLKDGTPQKQPLALEVWKSVVKTLDPGSRINILTNGPLTNLAKIILSEKNTTSIYQDVYIVGGHISRGDWDKGNVFTIHSNEFAEFNMFLDPSAAKTVFDSNLNITLIPLGIQRRVGSLPRILEKLQETKRTPEAKFASRLLSMLYGLQQSHVLYRHVDKFSQEILGALVLAGDLKPTMQVKPVKVLAEGVESTDGQTMIDEKDGKLVKILEDVNYTAYYDLFANRLNDLKQSAVIGSFDEQRRLWSRQPK
;
A
#
# COMPACT_ATOMS: atom_id res chain seq x y z
N MET A 1 -45.49 -36.92 54.42
CA MET A 1 -44.32 -36.40 53.66
C MET A 1 -43.98 -34.95 54.03
N ARG A 2 -43.92 -34.63 55.34
CA ARG A 2 -43.61 -33.28 55.87
C ARG A 2 -42.54 -33.30 56.99
N MET A 3 -41.88 -34.43 57.23
CA MET A 3 -40.84 -34.59 58.26
C MET A 3 -39.42 -34.82 57.70
N LEU A 4 -39.22 -34.73 56.38
CA LEU A 4 -37.91 -34.91 55.71
C LEU A 4 -37.25 -33.58 55.27
N LEU A 5 -37.91 -32.44 55.46
CA LEU A 5 -37.43 -31.12 55.04
C LEU A 5 -36.81 -30.28 56.16
N GLN A 6 -37.01 -30.63 57.44
CA GLN A 6 -36.38 -29.91 58.55
C GLN A 6 -34.94 -30.37 58.85
N GLY A 7 -34.61 -31.67 58.63
CA GLY A 7 -33.26 -32.19 58.89
C GLY A 7 -32.18 -31.68 57.92
N LYS A 8 -32.55 -31.35 56.68
CA LYS A 8 -31.58 -30.85 55.67
C LYS A 8 -31.29 -29.34 55.79
N PHE A 9 -32.18 -28.56 56.41
CA PHE A 9 -31.96 -27.13 56.61
C PHE A 9 -30.92 -26.87 57.72
N TRP A 10 -30.96 -27.65 58.81
CA TRP A 10 -29.98 -27.54 59.91
C TRP A 10 -28.57 -27.99 59.53
N VAL A 11 -28.43 -28.96 58.62
CA VAL A 11 -27.12 -29.41 58.12
C VAL A 11 -26.46 -28.34 57.25
N VAL A 12 -27.22 -27.61 56.44
CA VAL A 12 -26.68 -26.50 55.62
C VAL A 12 -26.32 -25.29 56.48
N VAL A 13 -27.11 -24.99 57.52
CA VAL A 13 -26.79 -23.89 58.46
C VAL A 13 -25.56 -24.21 59.33
N LEU A 14 -25.36 -25.47 59.75
CA LEU A 14 -24.15 -25.88 60.48
C LEU A 14 -22.89 -25.89 59.61
N ILE A 15 -23.00 -26.20 58.31
CA ILE A 15 -21.88 -26.10 57.36
C ILE A 15 -21.52 -24.63 57.09
N ILE A 16 -22.51 -23.73 56.97
CA ILE A 16 -22.25 -22.30 56.78
C ILE A 16 -21.65 -21.68 58.06
N ILE A 17 -22.10 -22.05 59.25
CA ILE A 17 -21.52 -21.57 60.52
C ILE A 17 -20.12 -22.17 60.75
N GLY A 18 -19.86 -23.42 60.34
CA GLY A 18 -18.53 -24.03 60.40
C GLY A 18 -17.52 -23.40 59.42
N VAL A 19 -17.95 -23.00 58.23
CA VAL A 19 -17.11 -22.34 57.22
C VAL A 19 -16.88 -20.86 57.55
N VAL A 20 -17.85 -20.18 58.19
CA VAL A 20 -17.68 -18.80 58.67
C VAL A 20 -16.85 -18.75 59.97
N GLY A 21 -16.97 -19.75 60.85
CA GLY A 21 -16.15 -19.88 62.06
C GLY A 21 -14.67 -20.22 61.78
N ALA A 22 -14.39 -21.03 60.75
CA ALA A 22 -13.01 -21.35 60.34
C ALA A 22 -12.28 -20.17 59.69
N ASN A 23 -13.00 -19.26 59.02
CA ASN A 23 -12.40 -18.06 58.43
C ASN A 23 -12.15 -16.94 59.44
N LEU A 24 -12.90 -16.88 60.56
CA LEU A 24 -12.65 -15.89 61.61
C LEU A 24 -11.43 -16.26 62.49
N TYR A 25 -11.15 -17.57 62.67
CA TYR A 25 -9.97 -18.03 63.40
C TYR A 25 -8.67 -17.86 62.60
N TYR A 26 -8.75 -17.90 61.27
CA TYR A 26 -7.60 -17.63 60.38
C TYR A 26 -7.26 -16.14 60.29
N PHE A 27 -8.25 -15.25 60.49
CA PHE A 27 -8.06 -13.80 60.42
C PHE A 27 -7.53 -13.18 61.72
N LEU A 28 -7.68 -13.84 62.87
CA LEU A 28 -7.24 -13.33 64.18
C LEU A 28 -5.82 -13.75 64.59
N PHE A 29 -5.15 -14.64 63.84
CA PHE A 29 -3.78 -15.07 64.14
C PHE A 29 -2.68 -14.38 63.31
N TYR A 30 -3.05 -13.54 62.33
CA TYR A 30 -2.09 -12.84 61.46
C TYR A 30 -1.98 -11.32 61.71
N SER A 31 -2.49 -10.80 62.83
CA SER A 31 -2.37 -9.38 63.19
C SER A 31 -1.25 -9.07 64.19
N SER A 32 -0.31 -9.98 64.45
CA SER A 32 0.80 -9.73 65.39
C SER A 32 2.11 -10.40 64.99
N ALA A 33 2.51 -10.25 63.73
CA ALA A 33 3.90 -10.40 63.32
C ALA A 33 4.12 -9.55 62.07
N GLY A 34 4.90 -8.48 62.20
CA GLY A 34 5.36 -7.70 61.06
C GLY A 34 6.20 -8.57 60.15
N ALA A 35 5.60 -9.09 59.10
CA ALA A 35 6.28 -9.65 57.95
C ALA A 35 5.90 -8.78 56.76
N ASN A 36 6.91 -8.17 56.12
CA ASN A 36 6.77 -7.54 54.82
C ASN A 36 6.06 -8.51 53.87
N LEU A 37 4.78 -8.27 53.61
CA LEU A 37 4.07 -8.83 52.47
C LEU A 37 4.68 -8.17 51.23
N TYR A 38 5.75 -8.78 50.71
CA TYR A 38 6.04 -8.66 49.29
C TYR A 38 4.82 -9.22 48.57
N SER A 39 4.00 -8.35 48.01
CA SER A 39 3.08 -8.74 46.95
C SER A 39 3.93 -9.39 45.86
N ILE A 40 3.80 -10.70 45.68
CA ILE A 40 4.24 -11.35 44.45
C ILE A 40 3.26 -10.85 43.40
N GLU A 41 3.49 -9.66 42.85
CA GLU A 41 2.85 -9.24 41.61
C GLU A 41 3.22 -10.30 40.57
N GLY A 42 2.23 -11.07 40.12
CA GLY A 42 2.45 -12.04 39.07
C GLY A 42 3.01 -11.33 37.84
N LEU A 43 3.99 -11.96 37.16
CA LEU A 43 4.51 -11.43 35.91
C LEU A 43 3.35 -11.21 34.92
N PRO A 44 3.33 -10.08 34.18
CA PRO A 44 2.23 -9.75 33.29
C PRO A 44 2.04 -10.83 32.22
N TYR A 45 0.79 -10.97 31.74
CA TYR A 45 0.48 -11.76 30.56
C TYR A 45 1.18 -11.16 29.35
N ARG A 46 2.25 -11.81 28.91
CA ARG A 46 2.96 -11.47 27.69
C ARG A 46 2.08 -11.81 26.49
N ILE A 47 1.90 -10.85 25.59
CA ILE A 47 1.03 -10.97 24.42
C ILE A 47 1.84 -10.70 23.15
N LEU A 48 1.71 -11.59 22.18
CA LEU A 48 2.06 -11.36 20.79
C LEU A 48 0.77 -11.29 19.97
N LEU A 49 0.61 -10.22 19.20
CA LEU A 49 -0.53 -10.01 18.30
C LEU A 49 -0.09 -10.23 16.85
N ASP A 50 -0.78 -11.08 16.10
CA ASP A 50 -0.64 -11.22 14.64
C ASP A 50 -1.93 -10.73 13.97
N THR A 51 -1.82 -9.75 13.09
CA THR A 51 -2.93 -8.92 12.59
C THR A 51 -2.77 -8.63 11.11
N ASP A 52 -3.86 -8.45 10.36
CA ASP A 52 -3.82 -7.99 8.98
C ASP A 52 -4.04 -6.48 8.83
N VAL A 53 -4.17 -5.76 9.95
CA VAL A 53 -4.18 -4.29 10.08
C VAL A 53 -5.37 -3.65 9.35
N ASP A 54 -6.50 -4.35 9.33
CA ASP A 54 -7.79 -3.76 8.97
C ASP A 54 -8.33 -2.83 10.09
N THR A 55 -9.40 -2.08 9.80
CA THR A 55 -9.99 -1.13 10.73
C THR A 55 -10.35 -1.77 12.07
N ASP A 56 -10.98 -2.94 12.10
CA ASP A 56 -11.35 -3.64 13.34
C ASP A 56 -10.11 -4.13 14.13
N ASP A 57 -9.07 -4.59 13.44
CA ASP A 57 -7.78 -4.96 14.01
C ASP A 57 -7.11 -3.77 14.74
N LEU A 58 -7.14 -2.58 14.14
CA LEU A 58 -6.60 -1.35 14.76
C LEU A 58 -7.35 -0.99 16.04
N LEU A 59 -8.69 -1.15 16.04
CA LEU A 59 -9.52 -0.96 17.22
C LEU A 59 -9.14 -1.97 18.32
N GLY A 60 -8.94 -3.23 17.95
CA GLY A 60 -8.49 -4.29 18.86
C GLY A 60 -7.13 -4.00 19.48
N LEU A 61 -6.15 -3.58 18.66
CA LEU A 61 -4.83 -3.18 19.14
C LEU A 61 -4.92 -1.99 20.11
N LEU A 62 -5.65 -0.92 19.75
CA LEU A 62 -5.80 0.24 20.63
C LEU A 62 -6.45 -0.13 21.96
N TYR A 63 -7.43 -1.04 21.95
CA TYR A 63 -8.00 -1.58 23.18
C TYR A 63 -6.95 -2.31 24.03
N LEU A 64 -6.15 -3.20 23.44
CA LEU A 64 -5.07 -3.92 24.14
C LEU A 64 -4.04 -2.95 24.73
N LEU A 65 -3.67 -1.89 24.02
CA LEU A 65 -2.70 -0.89 24.48
C LEU A 65 -3.22 -0.03 25.65
N LYS A 66 -4.54 0.00 25.89
CA LYS A 66 -5.17 0.68 27.03
C LYS A 66 -5.29 -0.18 28.28
N LEU A 67 -5.11 -1.50 28.17
CA LEU A 67 -5.17 -2.40 29.32
C LEU A 67 -4.02 -2.13 30.30
N ASN A 68 -4.21 -2.52 31.56
CA ASN A 68 -3.23 -2.33 32.62
C ASN A 68 -1.93 -3.10 32.29
N ARG A 69 -0.82 -2.38 32.10
CA ARG A 69 0.48 -2.96 31.70
C ARG A 69 1.06 -3.92 32.73
N SER A 70 0.73 -3.74 34.01
CA SER A 70 1.15 -4.67 35.07
C SER A 70 0.44 -6.03 34.98
N GLU A 71 -0.67 -6.10 34.24
CA GLU A 71 -1.43 -7.32 34.02
C GLU A 71 -1.25 -7.86 32.59
N PHE A 72 -1.28 -6.98 31.58
CA PHE A 72 -1.22 -7.34 30.16
C PHE A 72 -0.09 -6.57 29.47
N ASN A 73 0.92 -7.30 29.00
CA ASN A 73 2.06 -6.72 28.30
C ASN A 73 2.08 -7.17 26.84
N VAL A 74 1.58 -6.34 25.93
CA VAL A 74 1.81 -6.51 24.49
C VAL A 74 3.28 -6.24 24.21
N GLU A 75 4.01 -7.25 23.70
CA GLU A 75 5.44 -7.17 23.44
C GLU A 75 5.79 -7.13 21.95
N ALA A 76 4.87 -7.64 21.13
CA ALA A 76 5.02 -7.66 19.69
C ALA A 76 3.68 -7.56 18.94
N VAL A 77 3.76 -6.92 17.78
CA VAL A 77 2.74 -6.92 16.74
C VAL A 77 3.40 -7.47 15.46
N THR A 78 2.87 -8.54 14.90
CA THR A 78 3.28 -9.07 13.61
C THR A 78 2.17 -8.86 12.58
N ILE A 79 2.56 -8.50 11.36
CA ILE A 79 1.63 -8.09 10.31
C ILE A 79 1.56 -9.17 9.23
N SER A 80 0.34 -9.63 8.93
CA SER A 80 0.03 -10.54 7.84
C SER A 80 -0.50 -9.73 6.65
N ALA A 81 0.33 -9.56 5.62
CA ALA A 81 0.04 -8.74 4.43
C ALA A 81 -0.78 -9.45 3.32
N ASN A 82 -1.28 -10.65 3.59
CA ASN A 82 -2.08 -11.45 2.66
C ASN A 82 -3.59 -11.16 2.80
N GLY A 83 -3.98 -10.41 3.82
CA GLY A 83 -5.33 -9.89 4.05
C GLY A 83 -5.52 -8.48 3.47
N TRP A 84 -6.07 -7.60 4.29
CA TRP A 84 -6.60 -6.29 3.89
C TRP A 84 -5.58 -5.14 3.83
N SER A 85 -4.30 -5.38 4.12
CA SER A 85 -3.27 -4.33 4.15
C SER A 85 -2.06 -4.55 3.25
N ASP A 86 -1.33 -3.46 2.99
CA ASP A 86 -0.01 -3.44 2.37
C ASP A 86 1.04 -3.21 3.48
N ALA A 87 2.03 -4.08 3.64
CA ALA A 87 3.07 -3.99 4.69
C ALA A 87 3.66 -2.60 4.91
N GLY A 88 4.10 -1.89 3.86
CA GLY A 88 4.73 -0.59 4.05
C GLY A 88 3.76 0.44 4.64
N HIS A 89 2.48 0.37 4.26
CA HIS A 89 1.44 1.16 4.91
C HIS A 89 1.17 0.68 6.34
N ALA A 90 0.92 -0.62 6.52
CA ALA A 90 0.53 -1.24 7.78
C ALA A 90 1.59 -1.04 8.87
N VAL A 91 2.86 -1.32 8.56
CA VAL A 91 3.99 -1.11 9.48
C VAL A 91 4.06 0.34 9.94
N ASN A 92 3.96 1.28 8.99
CA ASN A 92 3.99 2.70 9.33
C ASN A 92 2.76 3.12 10.15
N GLN A 93 1.60 2.50 9.95
CA GLN A 93 0.39 2.75 10.73
C GLN A 93 0.55 2.26 12.16
N ILE A 94 1.05 1.03 12.34
CA ILE A 94 1.36 0.47 13.66
C ILE A 94 2.41 1.34 14.36
N TYR A 95 3.49 1.77 13.69
CA TYR A 95 4.48 2.67 14.29
C TYR A 95 3.88 4.02 14.73
N ASP A 96 3.01 4.62 13.92
CA ASP A 96 2.38 5.90 14.27
C ASP A 96 1.39 5.74 15.43
N ILE A 97 0.66 4.62 15.52
CA ILE A 97 -0.20 4.26 16.66
C ILE A 97 0.63 4.01 17.93
N LEU A 98 1.71 3.23 17.83
CA LEU A 98 2.59 2.94 18.95
C LEU A 98 3.25 4.22 19.48
N TYR A 99 3.63 5.13 18.58
CA TYR A 99 4.14 6.45 18.95
C TYR A 99 3.08 7.28 19.69
N MET A 100 1.85 7.34 19.18
CA MET A 100 0.72 8.02 19.83
C MET A 100 0.45 7.47 21.24
N MET A 101 0.61 6.16 21.42
CA MET A 101 0.32 5.44 22.67
C MET A 101 1.51 5.37 23.64
N ASP A 102 2.66 5.99 23.30
CA ASP A 102 3.92 5.88 24.04
C ASP A 102 4.33 4.42 24.28
N ARG A 103 4.38 3.65 23.18
CA ARG A 103 4.65 2.21 23.11
C ARG A 103 5.65 1.83 22.02
N ASP A 104 6.65 2.69 21.79
CA ASP A 104 7.74 2.41 20.85
C ASP A 104 8.62 1.21 21.29
N ASP A 105 8.45 0.70 22.50
CA ASP A 105 9.06 -0.53 23.02
C ASP A 105 8.53 -1.82 22.35
N ILE A 106 7.33 -1.78 21.77
CA ILE A 106 6.72 -2.94 21.11
C ILE A 106 7.44 -3.25 19.80
N ALA A 107 7.88 -4.51 19.65
CA ALA A 107 8.47 -4.99 18.40
C ALA A 107 7.40 -5.10 17.30
N VAL A 108 7.73 -4.69 16.08
CA VAL A 108 6.84 -4.83 14.93
C VAL A 108 7.55 -5.67 13.88
N GLY A 109 6.95 -6.80 13.54
CA GLY A 109 7.41 -7.68 12.47
C GLY A 109 6.43 -7.64 11.31
N VAL A 110 6.92 -7.79 10.08
CA VAL A 110 6.03 -7.93 8.92
C VAL A 110 6.30 -9.21 8.15
N GLY A 111 5.24 -9.78 7.61
CA GLY A 111 5.34 -10.91 6.73
C GLY A 111 6.19 -10.65 5.48
N GLY A 112 6.97 -11.65 5.07
CA GLY A 112 7.79 -11.66 3.85
C GLY A 112 7.11 -12.32 2.64
N ASN A 113 7.72 -12.14 1.46
CA ASN A 113 7.17 -12.56 0.14
C ASN A 113 7.63 -13.92 -0.33
N GLY A 114 8.67 -14.46 0.30
CA GLY A 114 9.13 -15.82 0.10
C GLY A 114 8.71 -16.65 1.29
N GLY A 115 8.70 -17.97 1.14
CA GLY A 115 8.44 -18.80 2.30
C GLY A 115 8.81 -20.24 2.16
N ILE A 116 8.59 -20.84 1.01
CA ILE A 116 8.87 -22.25 0.81
C ILE A 116 9.43 -22.42 -0.61
N LEU A 117 10.66 -22.92 -0.71
CA LEU A 117 11.26 -23.32 -1.99
C LEU A 117 10.54 -24.56 -2.55
N GLU A 118 10.73 -24.86 -3.82
CA GLU A 118 10.13 -26.04 -4.48
C GLU A 118 10.48 -27.36 -3.78
N ASP A 119 11.65 -27.43 -3.13
CA ASP A 119 12.11 -28.58 -2.35
C ASP A 119 11.53 -28.64 -0.92
N GLY A 120 10.63 -27.71 -0.56
CA GLY A 120 10.02 -27.60 0.76
C GLY A 120 10.85 -26.82 1.78
N THR A 121 12.02 -26.29 1.40
CA THR A 121 12.87 -25.51 2.32
C THR A 121 12.20 -24.19 2.68
N ILE A 122 12.00 -23.98 3.99
CA ILE A 122 11.48 -22.71 4.51
C ILE A 122 12.63 -21.71 4.62
N LEU A 123 12.55 -20.62 3.85
CA LEU A 123 13.61 -19.60 3.87
C LEU A 123 13.61 -18.78 5.18
N PRO A 124 14.70 -18.08 5.51
CA PRO A 124 14.67 -16.96 6.45
C PRO A 124 13.88 -15.78 5.85
N ASN A 125 13.16 -15.00 6.66
CA ASN A 125 12.36 -13.81 6.25
C ASN A 125 11.11 -14.12 5.43
N VAL A 126 10.21 -14.89 6.04
CA VAL A 126 9.13 -15.57 5.32
C VAL A 126 7.73 -15.36 5.89
N GLY A 127 6.74 -15.51 5.02
CA GLY A 127 5.34 -15.69 5.42
C GLY A 127 4.52 -14.43 5.42
N GLY A 128 3.23 -14.55 5.13
CA GLY A 128 2.28 -13.47 5.35
C GLY A 128 1.92 -12.67 4.11
N TYR A 129 2.54 -12.83 2.96
CA TYR A 129 2.05 -12.21 1.71
C TYR A 129 1.29 -13.18 0.80
N LEU A 130 1.85 -14.36 0.55
CA LEU A 130 1.16 -15.46 -0.15
C LEU A 130 0.64 -16.49 0.87
N PRO A 131 -0.57 -17.03 0.67
CA PRO A 131 -1.02 -18.22 1.39
C PRO A 131 -0.03 -19.39 1.18
N LEU A 132 0.18 -20.23 2.20
CA LEU A 132 1.12 -21.37 2.14
C LEU A 132 0.85 -22.30 0.96
N ILE A 133 -0.43 -22.53 0.65
CA ILE A 133 -0.84 -23.38 -0.46
C ILE A 133 -0.49 -22.78 -1.84
N GLU A 134 -0.17 -21.48 -1.91
CA GLU A 134 0.23 -20.77 -3.14
C GLU A 134 1.75 -20.59 -3.26
N GLN A 135 2.52 -20.98 -2.26
CA GLN A 135 3.98 -20.88 -2.27
C GLN A 135 4.59 -22.10 -2.98
N GLY A 136 4.50 -22.13 -4.33
CA GLY A 136 5.02 -23.18 -5.21
C GLY A 136 4.35 -23.20 -6.61
N TYR A 137 4.67 -24.20 -7.46
CA TYR A 137 3.91 -24.45 -8.70
C TYR A 137 2.53 -25.01 -8.36
N THR A 138 1.54 -24.14 -8.24
CA THR A 138 0.16 -24.57 -8.11
C THR A 138 -0.46 -24.76 -9.50
N THR A 139 -1.25 -25.81 -9.69
CA THR A 139 -2.09 -26.01 -10.89
C THR A 139 -3.25 -24.99 -10.97
N ALA A 140 -3.21 -23.95 -10.14
CA ALA A 140 -4.31 -23.10 -9.71
C ALA A 140 -4.15 -21.63 -10.08
N GLY A 141 -2.93 -21.22 -10.50
CA GLY A 141 -2.55 -19.83 -10.66
C GLY A 141 -2.15 -19.16 -9.33
N TYR A 142 -1.31 -18.13 -9.43
CA TYR A 142 -0.94 -17.26 -8.31
C TYR A 142 -2.13 -16.38 -7.88
N CYS A 143 -2.25 -16.05 -6.59
CA CYS A 143 -3.20 -15.11 -6.00
C CYS A 143 -4.68 -15.56 -5.88
N ARG A 144 -4.99 -16.86 -6.01
CA ARG A 144 -6.37 -17.40 -5.88
C ARG A 144 -7.10 -16.89 -4.64
N TYR A 145 -6.52 -17.04 -3.46
CA TYR A 145 -7.21 -16.66 -2.22
C TYR A 145 -7.25 -15.14 -2.02
N ARG A 146 -6.25 -14.43 -2.55
CA ARG A 146 -6.15 -12.97 -2.41
C ARG A 146 -7.17 -12.22 -3.29
N GLN A 147 -7.66 -12.87 -4.34
CA GLN A 147 -8.76 -12.35 -5.16
C GLN A 147 -10.10 -12.23 -4.40
N ALA A 148 -10.20 -12.83 -3.20
CA ALA A 148 -11.34 -12.64 -2.31
C ALA A 148 -11.43 -11.21 -1.74
N ASN A 149 -10.31 -10.48 -1.71
CA ASN A 149 -10.26 -9.11 -1.19
C ASN A 149 -10.80 -8.16 -2.28
N PRO A 150 -11.88 -7.41 -2.00
CA PRO A 150 -12.53 -6.57 -3.00
C PRO A 150 -11.63 -5.42 -3.44
N VAL A 151 -11.60 -5.18 -4.75
CA VAL A 151 -10.97 -4.02 -5.36
C VAL A 151 -12.09 -3.15 -5.94
N GLY A 152 -12.34 -1.98 -5.35
CA GLY A 152 -13.30 -1.01 -5.86
C GLY A 152 -12.71 -0.19 -7.00
N ARG A 153 -13.51 0.67 -7.65
CA ARG A 153 -13.07 1.55 -8.75
C ARG A 153 -11.87 2.47 -8.43
N GLY A 154 -11.55 2.68 -7.15
CA GLY A 154 -10.46 3.57 -6.70
C GLY A 154 -9.29 2.87 -6.01
N GLY A 155 -9.35 1.55 -5.84
CA GLY A 155 -8.35 0.75 -5.14
C GLY A 155 -9.00 -0.17 -4.12
N ARG A 156 -8.25 -0.59 -3.11
CA ARG A 156 -8.78 -1.32 -1.95
C ARG A 156 -9.36 -0.30 -0.99
N LEU A 157 -10.69 -0.13 -1.00
CA LEU A 157 -11.38 0.97 -0.30
C LEU A 157 -10.95 1.14 1.16
N ASP A 158 -10.84 0.05 1.92
CA ASP A 158 -10.45 0.11 3.33
C ASP A 158 -8.98 0.48 3.53
N LEU A 159 -8.09 -0.03 2.68
CA LEU A 159 -6.66 0.29 2.69
C LEU A 159 -6.42 1.76 2.36
N ASP A 160 -7.07 2.26 1.30
CA ASP A 160 -6.95 3.65 0.86
C ASP A 160 -7.51 4.61 1.93
N ALA A 161 -8.62 4.24 2.56
CA ALA A 161 -9.23 5.00 3.65
C ALA A 161 -8.33 5.04 4.89
N ASN A 162 -7.84 3.88 5.35
CA ASN A 162 -6.94 3.78 6.50
C ASN A 162 -5.63 4.55 6.24
N PHE A 163 -5.13 4.55 5.00
CA PHE A 163 -3.95 5.34 4.60
C PHE A 163 -4.19 6.83 4.72
N GLY A 164 -5.30 7.31 4.15
CA GLY A 164 -5.70 8.71 4.23
C GLY A 164 -5.89 9.17 5.67
N ILE A 165 -6.62 8.40 6.50
CA ILE A 165 -6.88 8.73 7.90
C ILE A 165 -5.58 8.73 8.70
N ARG A 166 -4.72 7.72 8.54
CA ARG A 166 -3.39 7.70 9.17
C ARG A 166 -2.62 8.97 8.82
N LYS A 167 -2.51 9.33 7.54
CA LYS A 167 -1.75 10.50 7.08
C LYS A 167 -2.36 11.83 7.57
N ALA A 168 -3.66 11.87 7.80
CA ALA A 168 -4.36 13.06 8.27
C ALA A 168 -4.33 13.20 9.81
N PHE A 169 -4.42 12.08 10.54
CA PHE A 169 -4.70 12.06 11.97
C PHE A 169 -3.50 11.66 12.82
N LEU A 170 -2.80 10.56 12.47
CA LEU A 170 -1.83 9.99 13.37
C LEU A 170 -0.52 10.80 13.42
N PRO A 171 0.07 10.97 14.62
CA PRO A 171 1.37 11.62 14.77
C PRO A 171 2.46 10.73 14.16
N GLN A 172 3.54 11.35 13.67
CA GLN A 172 4.66 10.61 13.10
C GLN A 172 5.81 10.47 14.09
N GLY A 173 6.03 9.25 14.54
CA GLY A 173 7.20 8.87 15.33
C GLY A 173 8.49 8.78 14.50
N ARG A 174 9.60 8.49 15.18
CA ARG A 174 10.92 8.30 14.55
C ARG A 174 11.05 6.99 13.79
N ARG A 175 10.25 5.98 14.15
CA ARG A 175 10.21 4.69 13.46
C ARG A 175 9.49 4.84 12.12
N ASN A 176 10.04 4.21 11.10
CA ASN A 176 9.43 4.14 9.77
C ASN A 176 9.74 2.79 9.12
N TYR A 177 8.86 2.38 8.22
CA TYR A 177 9.10 1.23 7.38
C TYR A 177 10.37 1.45 6.54
N ASN A 178 11.23 0.43 6.49
CA ASN A 178 12.38 0.40 5.60
C ASN A 178 12.59 -1.03 5.09
N PRO A 179 12.46 -1.29 3.78
CA PRO A 179 12.54 -2.64 3.24
C PRO A 179 13.92 -3.31 3.45
N LEU A 180 14.98 -2.56 3.72
CA LEU A 180 16.32 -3.13 3.99
C LEU A 180 16.48 -3.67 5.41
N TRP A 181 15.76 -3.10 6.39
CA TRP A 181 16.02 -3.35 7.82
C TRP A 181 14.75 -3.63 8.62
N GLN A 182 13.59 -3.73 7.98
CA GLN A 182 12.34 -4.02 8.67
C GLN A 182 12.39 -5.44 9.25
N PRO A 183 12.21 -5.61 10.58
CA PRO A 183 12.14 -6.95 11.17
C PRO A 183 11.02 -7.77 10.55
N THR A 184 11.29 -9.06 10.32
CA THR A 184 10.28 -9.97 9.80
C THR A 184 9.40 -10.51 10.91
N ALA A 185 8.17 -10.92 10.56
CA ALA A 185 7.26 -11.56 11.51
C ALA A 185 7.93 -12.76 12.20
N GLN A 186 8.68 -13.57 11.44
CA GLN A 186 9.42 -14.71 11.98
C GLN A 186 10.49 -14.29 13.00
N GLN A 187 11.30 -13.28 12.68
CA GLN A 187 12.34 -12.80 13.60
C GLN A 187 11.72 -12.32 14.92
N VAL A 188 10.65 -11.51 14.83
CA VAL A 188 9.95 -11.01 16.01
C VAL A 188 9.29 -12.13 16.81
N MET A 189 8.65 -13.10 16.15
CA MET A 189 8.06 -14.27 16.82
C MET A 189 9.12 -15.10 17.53
N ILE A 190 10.25 -15.41 16.88
CA ILE A 190 11.35 -16.16 17.48
C ILE A 190 11.87 -15.43 18.72
N ASP A 191 12.22 -14.15 18.61
CA ASP A 191 12.81 -13.36 19.69
C ASP A 191 11.88 -13.27 20.91
N ARG A 192 10.58 -13.04 20.70
CA ARG A 192 9.61 -12.90 21.80
C ARG A 192 9.20 -14.24 22.40
N ILE A 193 9.00 -15.27 21.57
CA ILE A 193 8.57 -16.60 22.06
C ILE A 193 9.75 -17.32 22.73
N SER A 194 11.00 -17.15 22.28
CA SER A 194 12.16 -17.76 22.94
C SER A 194 12.43 -17.19 24.33
N ALA A 195 12.04 -15.94 24.60
CA ALA A 195 12.23 -15.29 25.90
C ALA A 195 11.39 -15.88 27.04
N GLY A 196 10.39 -16.72 26.73
CA GLY A 196 9.62 -17.45 27.74
C GLY A 196 8.14 -17.57 27.39
N PRO A 197 7.32 -18.03 28.35
CA PRO A 197 5.90 -18.28 28.12
C PRO A 197 5.13 -17.04 27.64
N ILE A 198 4.32 -17.19 26.59
CA ILE A 198 3.59 -16.09 25.94
C ILE A 198 2.21 -16.54 25.41
N THR A 199 1.25 -15.63 25.38
CA THR A 199 -0.06 -15.82 24.75
C THR A 199 -0.05 -15.20 23.36
N VAL A 200 -0.60 -15.91 22.38
CA VAL A 200 -0.64 -15.45 20.98
C VAL A 200 -2.08 -15.13 20.60
N LEU A 201 -2.30 -13.94 20.05
CA LEU A 201 -3.57 -13.50 19.47
C LEU A 201 -3.41 -13.48 17.94
N LEU A 202 -4.19 -14.29 17.23
CA LEU A 202 -4.22 -14.34 15.77
C LEU A 202 -5.54 -13.72 15.31
N ILE A 203 -5.50 -12.48 14.84
CA ILE A 203 -6.67 -11.74 14.33
C ILE A 203 -6.58 -11.42 12.83
N GLY A 204 -5.43 -11.67 12.20
CA GLY A 204 -5.32 -11.81 10.75
C GLY A 204 -5.23 -13.29 10.32
N THR A 205 -4.83 -13.53 9.06
CA THR A 205 -4.60 -14.89 8.58
C THR A 205 -3.45 -15.59 9.35
N CYS A 206 -3.58 -16.91 9.55
CA CYS A 206 -2.65 -17.70 10.37
C CYS A 206 -1.24 -17.92 9.74
N THR A 207 -0.94 -17.31 8.60
CA THR A 207 0.22 -17.60 7.75
C THR A 207 1.55 -17.45 8.48
N ASN A 208 1.77 -16.29 9.11
CA ASN A 208 3.01 -16.00 9.84
C ASN A 208 3.25 -17.03 10.94
N PHE A 209 2.21 -17.30 11.72
CA PHE A 209 2.30 -18.19 12.86
C PHE A 209 2.45 -19.67 12.46
N ALA A 210 1.77 -20.11 11.41
CA ALA A 210 1.95 -21.45 10.86
C ALA A 210 3.40 -21.70 10.44
N ILE A 211 4.02 -20.74 9.74
CA ILE A 211 5.43 -20.85 9.35
C ILE A 211 6.34 -20.88 10.57
N PHE A 212 6.06 -20.05 11.57
CA PHE A 212 6.81 -20.08 12.83
C PHE A 212 6.75 -21.48 13.47
N LEU A 213 5.57 -22.10 13.53
CA LEU A 213 5.38 -23.43 14.10
C LEU A 213 6.07 -24.54 13.29
N MET A 214 6.14 -24.39 11.97
CA MET A 214 6.80 -25.34 11.06
C MET A 214 8.33 -25.24 11.18
N SER A 215 8.87 -24.02 11.22
CA SER A 215 10.32 -23.78 11.29
C SER A 215 10.90 -23.90 12.69
N ASN A 216 10.11 -23.62 13.74
CA ASN A 216 10.55 -23.58 15.13
C ASN A 216 9.71 -24.49 16.05
N PRO A 217 9.58 -25.79 15.76
CA PRO A 217 8.71 -26.68 16.52
C PRO A 217 9.12 -26.81 18.00
N HIS A 218 10.40 -26.62 18.31
CA HIS A 218 10.93 -26.65 19.68
C HIS A 218 10.48 -25.48 20.56
N LEU A 219 10.02 -24.37 19.96
CA LEU A 219 9.50 -23.20 20.67
C LEU A 219 8.00 -23.28 20.98
N LYS A 220 7.28 -24.28 20.44
CA LYS A 220 5.85 -24.51 20.71
C LYS A 220 5.51 -24.56 22.20
N LYS A 221 6.41 -25.15 23.00
CA LYS A 221 6.30 -25.27 24.46
C LYS A 221 6.23 -23.93 25.21
N ASN A 222 6.67 -22.84 24.59
CA ASN A 222 6.62 -21.50 25.18
C ASN A 222 5.29 -20.79 24.89
N ILE A 223 4.41 -21.36 24.07
CA ILE A 223 3.10 -20.77 23.79
C ILE A 223 2.10 -21.33 24.80
N LYS A 224 1.63 -20.47 25.70
CA LYS A 224 0.67 -20.86 26.75
C LYS A 224 -0.72 -21.13 26.17
N HIS A 225 -1.15 -20.27 25.27
CA HIS A 225 -2.50 -20.29 24.70
C HIS A 225 -2.52 -19.51 23.39
N ILE A 226 -3.39 -19.92 22.46
CA ILE A 226 -3.67 -19.20 21.22
C ILE A 226 -5.13 -18.76 21.23
N TYR A 227 -5.39 -17.48 20.98
CA TYR A 227 -6.73 -16.98 20.67
C TYR A 227 -6.79 -16.65 19.19
N ILE A 228 -7.81 -17.16 18.50
CA ILE A 228 -7.97 -16.95 17.06
C ILE A 228 -9.30 -16.26 16.80
N MET A 229 -9.29 -15.11 16.13
CA MET A 229 -10.49 -14.49 15.59
C MET A 229 -10.69 -14.96 14.15
N GLY A 230 -11.65 -15.85 13.94
CA GLY A 230 -11.93 -16.40 12.62
C GLY A 230 -12.76 -17.67 12.65
N GLY A 231 -13.12 -18.13 11.45
CA GLY A 231 -13.96 -19.32 11.24
C GLY A 231 -15.45 -19.10 11.51
N GLY A 232 -16.29 -19.84 10.77
CA GLY A 232 -17.69 -20.08 11.11
C GLY A 232 -17.83 -21.51 11.62
N VAL A 233 -18.35 -21.70 12.83
CA VAL A 233 -18.46 -23.02 13.48
C VAL A 233 -19.83 -23.64 13.25
N ARG A 234 -20.92 -22.86 13.38
CA ARG A 234 -22.29 -23.36 13.16
C ARG A 234 -22.79 -22.87 11.79
N THR A 235 -22.09 -23.29 10.74
CA THR A 235 -22.17 -22.84 9.32
C THR A 235 -23.52 -23.00 8.60
N LYS A 236 -24.65 -23.03 9.31
CA LYS A 236 -25.98 -22.83 8.72
C LYS A 236 -26.49 -21.41 8.92
N ASN A 237 -26.02 -20.71 9.96
CA ASN A 237 -26.31 -19.32 10.28
C ASN A 237 -25.36 -18.90 11.42
N PRO A 238 -24.37 -18.01 11.20
CA PRO A 238 -24.25 -17.06 10.09
C PRO A 238 -23.65 -17.66 8.82
N THR A 239 -23.94 -17.01 7.68
CA THR A 239 -23.18 -17.15 6.44
C THR A 239 -21.76 -16.59 6.63
N GLY A 240 -20.80 -17.08 5.84
CA GLY A 240 -19.43 -16.56 5.79
C GLY A 240 -19.36 -15.08 5.42
N ASN A 241 -18.18 -14.48 5.53
CA ASN A 241 -17.94 -13.04 5.27
C ASN A 241 -17.00 -12.78 4.08
N LEU A 242 -16.91 -13.71 3.12
CA LEU A 242 -16.20 -13.46 1.86
C LEU A 242 -16.99 -12.47 0.99
N PHE A 243 -16.29 -11.48 0.41
CA PHE A 243 -16.91 -10.43 -0.40
C PHE A 243 -17.11 -10.83 -1.85
N THR A 244 -16.09 -11.40 -2.50
CA THR A 244 -16.10 -11.61 -3.96
C THR A 244 -16.29 -13.08 -4.38
N ASP A 245 -16.04 -14.03 -3.49
CA ASP A 245 -16.13 -15.48 -3.76
C ASP A 245 -17.23 -16.19 -2.95
N TYR A 246 -18.18 -15.41 -2.43
CA TYR A 246 -19.29 -15.92 -1.61
C TYR A 246 -20.11 -17.02 -2.29
N THR A 247 -20.26 -16.97 -3.61
CA THR A 247 -21.09 -17.95 -4.35
C THR A 247 -20.48 -19.34 -4.38
N SER A 248 -19.14 -19.46 -4.40
CA SER A 248 -18.45 -20.74 -4.41
C SER A 248 -18.19 -21.26 -3.00
N ASN A 249 -18.04 -20.36 -2.02
CA ASN A 249 -17.77 -20.69 -0.62
C ASN A 249 -18.57 -19.81 0.36
N PRO A 250 -19.88 -20.08 0.56
CA PRO A 250 -20.77 -19.20 1.31
C PRO A 250 -20.60 -19.29 2.83
N TYR A 251 -19.70 -20.12 3.33
CA TYR A 251 -19.55 -20.43 4.77
C TYR A 251 -18.18 -20.08 5.33
N ALA A 252 -17.20 -19.83 4.48
CA ALA A 252 -15.86 -19.51 4.94
C ALA A 252 -15.79 -18.11 5.55
N GLU A 253 -14.96 -18.01 6.57
CA GLU A 253 -14.55 -16.74 7.16
C GLU A 253 -13.26 -16.28 6.47
N SER A 254 -13.11 -14.96 6.28
CA SER A 254 -12.03 -14.33 5.51
C SER A 254 -10.63 -14.69 5.98
N ASN A 255 -10.32 -14.64 7.28
CA ASN A 255 -9.01 -14.99 7.81
C ASN A 255 -8.66 -16.47 7.59
N MET A 256 -9.66 -17.35 7.72
CA MET A 256 -9.50 -18.78 7.42
C MET A 256 -9.38 -19.07 5.92
N PHE A 257 -10.12 -18.34 5.09
CA PHE A 257 -10.06 -18.46 3.64
C PHE A 257 -8.75 -17.90 3.07
N GLY A 258 -8.21 -16.84 3.67
CA GLY A 258 -6.97 -16.20 3.22
C GLY A 258 -5.77 -17.14 3.28
N ASP A 259 -5.74 -18.09 4.23
CA ASP A 259 -4.78 -19.22 4.19
C ASP A 259 -5.31 -20.46 4.93
N PRO A 260 -6.09 -21.32 4.26
CA PRO A 260 -6.71 -22.47 4.90
C PRO A 260 -5.68 -23.53 5.33
N PHE A 261 -4.53 -23.60 4.65
CA PHE A 261 -3.47 -24.53 5.01
C PHE A 261 -2.74 -24.06 6.28
N ALA A 262 -2.45 -22.76 6.40
CA ALA A 262 -1.92 -22.21 7.64
C ALA A 262 -2.88 -22.41 8.82
N ALA A 263 -4.17 -22.14 8.63
CA ALA A 263 -5.19 -22.42 9.64
C ALA A 263 -5.13 -23.90 10.06
N TYR A 264 -5.12 -24.84 9.09
CA TYR A 264 -4.97 -26.26 9.38
C TYR A 264 -3.73 -26.56 10.25
N GLN A 265 -2.56 -26.00 9.91
CA GLN A 265 -1.33 -26.20 10.69
C GLN A 265 -1.45 -25.68 12.14
N VAL A 266 -2.07 -24.52 12.34
CA VAL A 266 -2.26 -23.93 13.68
C VAL A 266 -3.23 -24.76 14.52
N PHE A 267 -4.37 -25.18 13.96
CA PHE A 267 -5.35 -26.01 14.67
C PHE A 267 -4.79 -27.39 15.07
N HIS A 268 -3.85 -27.94 14.29
CA HIS A 268 -3.19 -29.22 14.57
C HIS A 268 -1.87 -29.07 15.34
N SER A 269 -1.59 -27.88 15.89
CA SER A 269 -0.32 -27.60 16.58
C SER A 269 -0.15 -28.32 17.93
N GLY A 270 -1.25 -28.79 18.53
CA GLY A 270 -1.30 -29.37 19.87
C GLY A 270 -1.29 -28.34 21.01
N ILE A 271 -1.29 -27.05 20.68
CA ILE A 271 -1.34 -25.94 21.64
C ILE A 271 -2.81 -25.66 21.99
N PRO A 272 -3.14 -25.30 23.25
CA PRO A 272 -4.51 -24.88 23.60
C PRO A 272 -4.98 -23.68 22.78
N ILE A 273 -6.16 -23.82 22.14
CA ILE A 273 -6.77 -22.80 21.27
C ILE A 273 -8.14 -22.40 21.81
N THR A 274 -8.39 -21.09 21.87
CA THR A 274 -9.73 -20.51 21.97
C THR A 274 -10.08 -19.86 20.64
N LEU A 275 -11.18 -20.31 20.02
CA LEU A 275 -11.71 -19.72 18.80
C LEU A 275 -12.77 -18.66 19.14
N ILE A 276 -12.67 -17.49 18.50
CA ILE A 276 -13.68 -16.43 18.48
C ILE A 276 -14.27 -16.42 17.06
N PRO A 277 -15.31 -17.23 16.81
CA PRO A 277 -15.87 -17.41 15.48
C PRO A 277 -16.84 -16.29 15.07
N LEU A 278 -17.17 -16.24 13.77
CA LEU A 278 -18.25 -15.41 13.22
C LEU A 278 -19.57 -15.58 13.97
N ASP A 279 -19.86 -16.78 14.45
CA ASP A 279 -21.02 -17.08 15.29
C ASP A 279 -21.13 -16.17 16.52
N ALA A 280 -20.00 -15.79 17.11
CA ALA A 280 -19.93 -14.92 18.26
C ALA A 280 -19.90 -13.45 17.83
N THR A 281 -19.08 -13.08 16.86
CA THR A 281 -18.93 -11.67 16.42
C THR A 281 -20.20 -11.14 15.73
N ASN A 282 -20.94 -11.98 15.00
CA ASN A 282 -22.22 -11.59 14.40
C ASN A 282 -23.34 -11.35 15.42
N SER A 283 -23.16 -11.75 16.68
CA SER A 283 -24.10 -11.43 17.76
C SER A 283 -23.93 -10.01 18.30
N ILE A 284 -22.86 -9.30 17.91
CA ILE A 284 -22.49 -7.97 18.41
C ILE A 284 -22.20 -6.97 17.26
N PRO A 285 -23.15 -6.74 16.33
CA PRO A 285 -22.93 -5.82 15.21
C PRO A 285 -22.77 -4.37 15.68
N ILE A 286 -22.02 -3.58 14.92
CA ILE A 286 -21.93 -2.12 15.09
C ILE A 286 -23.30 -1.50 14.78
N SER A 287 -24.08 -1.26 15.83
CA SER A 287 -25.40 -0.65 15.70
C SER A 287 -25.33 0.87 15.53
N LYS A 288 -26.40 1.47 14.99
CA LYS A 288 -26.56 2.93 14.97
C LYS A 288 -26.45 3.53 16.37
N ASN A 289 -26.96 2.83 17.39
CA ASN A 289 -26.85 3.28 18.77
C ASN A 289 -25.40 3.29 19.25
N PHE A 290 -24.65 2.20 19.01
CA PHE A 290 -23.22 2.16 19.30
C PHE A 290 -22.48 3.31 18.62
N PHE A 291 -22.73 3.52 17.33
CA PHE A 291 -22.08 4.58 16.57
C PHE A 291 -22.40 5.97 17.14
N ASN A 292 -23.66 6.27 17.46
CA ASN A 292 -24.07 7.54 18.05
C ASN A 292 -23.49 7.74 19.46
N THR A 293 -23.46 6.70 20.28
CA THR A 293 -22.84 6.76 21.61
C THR A 293 -21.34 6.99 21.52
N PHE A 294 -20.68 6.31 20.57
CA PHE A 294 -19.25 6.51 20.35
C PHE A 294 -18.95 7.90 19.76
N GLU A 295 -19.85 8.44 18.93
CA GLU A 295 -19.79 9.83 18.45
C GLU A 295 -19.70 10.84 19.61
N GLN A 296 -20.45 10.58 20.68
CA GLN A 296 -20.51 11.44 21.85
C GLN A 296 -19.36 11.19 22.86
N SER A 297 -18.56 10.14 22.66
CA SER A 297 -17.63 9.62 23.67
C SER A 297 -16.19 9.50 23.15
N GLN A 298 -15.63 10.61 22.65
CA GLN A 298 -14.30 10.67 21.99
C GLN A 298 -13.32 11.60 22.71
N ASN A 299 -13.24 11.47 24.04
CA ASN A 299 -12.47 12.41 24.88
C ASN A 299 -10.95 12.25 24.74
N THR A 300 -10.48 11.17 24.10
CA THR A 300 -9.05 10.88 23.90
C THR A 300 -8.70 10.79 22.42
N TYR A 301 -7.42 10.97 22.07
CA TYR A 301 -6.96 10.94 20.69
C TYR A 301 -7.19 9.57 20.03
N GLU A 302 -6.94 8.49 20.76
CA GLU A 302 -7.19 7.14 20.28
C GLU A 302 -8.68 6.86 20.04
N ALA A 303 -9.58 7.41 20.87
CA ALA A 303 -11.02 7.28 20.66
C ALA A 303 -11.51 8.05 19.43
N GLN A 304 -10.94 9.24 19.19
CA GLN A 304 -11.20 10.03 17.98
C GLN A 304 -10.72 9.30 16.72
N TYR A 305 -9.51 8.70 16.77
CA TYR A 305 -8.98 7.91 15.66
C TYR A 305 -9.87 6.70 15.33
N CYS A 306 -10.26 5.93 16.36
CA CYS A 306 -11.17 4.79 16.19
C CYS A 306 -12.49 5.23 15.54
N PHE A 307 -13.09 6.32 16.02
CA PHE A 307 -14.33 6.82 15.44
C PHE A 307 -14.17 7.29 14.00
N GLN A 308 -13.09 8.01 13.66
CA GLN A 308 -12.84 8.45 12.29
C GLN A 308 -12.66 7.26 11.34
N SER A 309 -11.93 6.24 11.77
CA SER A 309 -11.72 4.99 11.01
C SER A 309 -13.05 4.27 10.78
N LEU A 310 -13.86 4.07 11.82
CA LEU A 310 -15.21 3.50 11.70
C LEU A 310 -16.15 4.32 10.81
N LYS A 311 -16.09 5.65 10.91
CA LYS A 311 -16.90 6.55 10.10
C LYS A 311 -16.55 6.44 8.63
N ALA A 312 -15.26 6.37 8.30
CA ALA A 312 -14.80 6.24 6.93
C ALA A 312 -15.21 4.89 6.30
N ALA A 313 -15.03 3.77 7.03
CA ALA A 313 -15.47 2.46 6.58
C ALA A 313 -16.99 2.43 6.30
N ARG A 314 -17.79 3.01 7.20
CA ARG A 314 -19.25 3.19 7.00
C ARG A 314 -19.55 3.98 5.73
N ASP A 315 -18.88 5.12 5.53
CA ASP A 315 -19.13 6.03 4.41
C ASP A 315 -18.62 5.47 3.06
N ALA A 316 -17.62 4.58 3.07
CA ALA A 316 -17.08 3.91 1.89
C ALA A 316 -17.93 2.72 1.40
N SER A 317 -18.70 2.08 2.29
CA SER A 317 -19.66 1.02 1.95
C SER A 317 -20.84 1.57 1.12
N GLN A 318 -20.69 1.61 -0.21
CA GLN A 318 -21.72 2.15 -1.10
C GLN A 318 -22.99 1.28 -1.12
N LEU A 319 -24.00 1.59 -0.28
CA LEU A 319 -25.45 1.30 -0.47
C LEU A 319 -26.33 1.89 0.66
N GLY A 320 -26.03 3.13 1.07
CA GLY A 320 -26.75 3.83 2.13
C GLY A 320 -27.35 5.17 1.70
N ASP A 321 -28.11 5.22 0.60
CA ASP A 321 -28.90 6.41 0.14
C ASP A 321 -29.91 6.95 1.18
N LYS A 322 -29.91 6.44 2.41
CA LYS A 322 -30.73 6.91 3.54
C LYS A 322 -29.95 7.45 4.74
N PHE A 323 -28.64 7.67 4.63
CA PHE A 323 -27.85 8.23 5.74
C PHE A 323 -27.43 9.71 5.54
N TYR A 324 -27.44 10.20 4.30
CA TYR A 324 -27.05 11.59 3.95
C TYR A 324 -27.88 12.68 4.64
N THR A 325 -29.12 12.39 5.04
CA THR A 325 -29.99 13.35 5.74
C THR A 325 -29.58 13.62 7.19
N VAL A 326 -28.72 12.80 7.81
CA VAL A 326 -28.30 12.98 9.22
C VAL A 326 -26.95 13.70 9.33
N ILE A 327 -26.12 13.66 8.30
CA ILE A 327 -24.77 14.23 8.27
C ILE A 327 -24.68 15.69 7.82
N ASN A 328 -25.80 16.32 7.39
CA ASN A 328 -25.84 17.73 7.01
C ASN A 328 -26.06 18.70 8.19
N CYS A 329 -25.89 18.27 9.43
CA CYS A 329 -25.95 19.14 10.61
C CYS A 329 -24.56 19.68 10.97
N PRO A 330 -24.31 21.00 10.87
CA PRO A 330 -23.03 21.63 11.24
C PRO A 330 -22.60 21.42 12.69
N GLN A 331 -23.48 20.87 13.52
CA GLN A 331 -23.31 20.70 14.95
C GLN A 331 -22.56 19.40 15.33
N HIS A 332 -22.36 18.45 14.40
CA HIS A 332 -21.85 17.09 14.69
C HIS A 332 -20.54 16.73 13.97
N THR A 333 -19.58 17.65 13.93
CA THR A 333 -18.21 17.35 13.47
C THR A 333 -17.35 16.94 14.66
N GLY A 334 -16.83 15.71 14.66
CA GLY A 334 -15.74 15.32 15.55
C GLY A 334 -14.53 16.22 15.26
N ARG A 335 -14.16 17.05 16.24
CA ARG A 335 -13.11 18.07 16.09
C ARG A 335 -11.77 17.48 16.50
N PHE A 336 -11.06 16.85 15.56
CA PHE A 336 -9.59 16.87 15.67
C PHE A 336 -9.14 18.25 15.23
N ASN A 337 -8.50 19.00 16.11
CA ASN A 337 -7.97 20.30 15.76
C ASN A 337 -6.50 20.14 15.40
N PHE A 338 -6.15 19.96 14.12
CA PHE A 338 -4.76 19.88 13.67
C PHE A 338 -3.90 21.06 14.19
N THR A 339 -4.53 22.20 14.49
CA THR A 339 -3.86 23.36 15.09
C THR A 339 -3.47 23.19 16.57
N THR A 340 -3.93 22.16 17.30
CA THR A 340 -3.45 21.90 18.67
C THR A 340 -2.04 21.35 18.69
N GLU A 341 -1.68 20.48 17.74
CA GLU A 341 -0.28 20.03 17.56
C GLU A 341 0.56 21.08 16.83
N PHE A 342 -0.09 21.82 15.91
CA PHE A 342 0.56 22.80 15.05
C PHE A 342 -0.14 24.17 15.11
N PRO A 343 0.17 25.01 16.12
CA PRO A 343 -0.54 26.27 16.39
C PRO A 343 -0.61 27.25 15.21
N TYR A 344 0.31 27.13 14.25
CA TYR A 344 0.40 27.99 13.07
C TYR A 344 0.15 27.25 11.76
N TYR A 345 -0.45 26.06 11.82
CA TYR A 345 -0.87 25.33 10.63
C TYR A 345 -1.77 26.19 9.74
N LYS A 346 -1.46 26.19 8.44
CA LYS A 346 -2.28 26.82 7.40
C LYS A 346 -2.34 25.89 6.19
N LYS A 347 -3.54 25.79 5.62
CA LYS A 347 -3.77 25.07 4.36
C LYS A 347 -3.27 25.94 3.19
N VAL A 348 -1.98 25.84 2.86
CA VAL A 348 -1.32 26.63 1.80
C VAL A 348 -1.18 25.77 0.55
N LEU A 349 -1.64 26.28 -0.59
CA LEU A 349 -1.34 25.71 -1.91
C LEU A 349 -0.21 26.52 -2.54
N TYR A 350 0.82 25.85 -3.04
CA TYR A 350 1.91 26.46 -3.78
C TYR A 350 1.64 26.32 -5.27
N LYS A 351 1.26 27.43 -5.90
CA LYS A 351 1.04 27.51 -7.35
C LYS A 351 1.95 28.59 -7.92
N PRO A 352 2.71 28.30 -8.98
CA PRO A 352 3.52 29.31 -9.64
C PRO A 352 2.61 30.33 -10.34
N ASP A 353 3.01 31.60 -10.33
CA ASP A 353 2.45 32.61 -11.23
C ASP A 353 3.29 32.61 -12.52
N PHE A 354 2.67 32.18 -13.62
CA PHE A 354 3.34 32.09 -14.90
C PHE A 354 3.36 33.41 -15.68
N GLY A 355 2.63 34.44 -15.23
CA GLY A 355 2.55 35.75 -15.89
C GLY A 355 2.24 35.66 -17.39
N SER A 356 2.97 36.43 -18.19
CA SER A 356 2.92 36.41 -19.67
C SER A 356 4.00 35.53 -20.29
N ASN A 357 4.62 34.62 -19.53
CA ASN A 357 5.74 33.84 -20.01
C ASN A 357 5.32 32.89 -21.12
N LYS A 358 6.21 32.72 -22.10
CA LYS A 358 6.00 31.75 -23.18
C LYS A 358 6.15 30.34 -22.61
N LEU A 359 5.05 29.61 -22.55
CA LEU A 359 5.03 28.22 -22.10
C LEU A 359 5.54 27.30 -23.21
N GLY A 360 6.26 26.26 -22.81
CA GLY A 360 6.79 25.22 -23.67
C GLY A 360 5.72 24.23 -24.12
N LYS A 361 6.18 23.07 -24.59
CA LYS A 361 5.31 22.02 -25.11
C LYS A 361 4.32 21.55 -24.02
N PRO A 362 3.00 21.52 -24.28
CA PRO A 362 2.05 20.91 -23.36
C PRO A 362 2.34 19.40 -23.25
N VAL A 363 2.55 18.91 -22.03
CA VAL A 363 2.86 17.50 -21.74
C VAL A 363 1.86 16.94 -20.73
N VAL A 364 1.36 15.73 -21.00
CA VAL A 364 0.69 14.89 -20.01
C VAL A 364 1.61 13.71 -19.72
N PHE A 365 1.85 13.43 -18.43
CA PHE A 365 2.68 12.31 -18.00
C PHE A 365 1.77 11.17 -17.51
N ASP A 366 1.81 10.03 -18.19
CA ASP A 366 1.14 8.78 -17.81
C ASP A 366 2.16 7.85 -17.17
N MET A 367 1.97 7.57 -15.88
CA MET A 367 2.94 6.88 -15.04
C MET A 367 2.26 5.77 -14.24
N ASP A 368 2.97 4.71 -13.90
CA ASP A 368 2.47 3.62 -13.06
C ASP A 368 3.06 3.61 -11.65
N MET A 369 3.62 4.77 -11.26
CA MET A 369 4.09 5.09 -9.93
C MET A 369 5.29 4.26 -9.49
N SER A 370 6.11 3.84 -10.46
CA SER A 370 7.38 3.21 -10.17
C SER A 370 8.37 4.21 -9.53
N ALA A 371 9.42 3.73 -8.88
CA ALA A 371 10.52 4.58 -8.44
C ALA A 371 11.14 5.38 -9.59
N GLY A 372 11.20 4.82 -10.80
CA GLY A 372 11.68 5.48 -12.01
C GLY A 372 10.76 6.63 -12.45
N ASP A 373 9.46 6.50 -12.25
CA ASP A 373 8.50 7.56 -12.51
C ASP A 373 8.66 8.75 -11.58
N PHE A 374 8.92 8.51 -10.29
CA PHE A 374 9.17 9.60 -9.35
C PHE A 374 10.43 10.39 -9.74
N LEU A 375 11.49 9.70 -10.18
CA LEU A 375 12.70 10.34 -10.72
C LEU A 375 12.41 11.12 -12.01
N THR A 376 11.58 10.54 -12.90
CA THR A 376 11.14 11.16 -14.15
C THR A 376 10.32 12.41 -13.88
N LEU A 377 9.39 12.35 -12.92
CA LEU A 377 8.57 13.47 -12.49
C LEU A 377 9.43 14.60 -11.91
N PHE A 378 10.42 14.28 -11.06
CA PHE A 378 11.38 15.29 -10.61
C PHE A 378 12.06 15.96 -11.78
N TYR A 379 12.61 15.18 -12.72
CA TYR A 379 13.26 15.74 -13.89
C TYR A 379 12.30 16.67 -14.68
N LEU A 380 11.08 16.23 -14.98
CA LEU A 380 10.07 17.02 -15.71
C LEU A 380 9.73 18.34 -15.00
N LEU A 381 9.58 18.33 -13.67
CA LEU A 381 9.30 19.54 -12.88
C LEU A 381 10.50 20.49 -12.81
N LYS A 382 11.71 19.98 -13.05
CA LYS A 382 12.96 20.75 -13.11
C LYS A 382 13.27 21.28 -14.51
N VAL A 383 12.70 20.71 -15.57
CA VAL A 383 12.83 21.23 -16.94
C VAL A 383 12.21 22.64 -16.99
N PRO A 384 12.88 23.64 -17.60
CA PRO A 384 12.34 24.99 -17.71
C PRO A 384 10.96 24.99 -18.36
N LEU A 385 10.05 25.81 -17.83
CA LEU A 385 8.66 25.90 -18.29
C LEU A 385 8.54 26.33 -19.76
N GLU A 386 9.54 27.04 -20.28
CA GLU A 386 9.65 27.44 -21.69
C GLU A 386 9.92 26.26 -22.62
N VAL A 387 10.38 25.13 -22.08
CA VAL A 387 10.69 23.89 -22.81
C VAL A 387 9.54 22.89 -22.66
N ILE A 388 9.18 22.55 -21.42
CA ILE A 388 8.08 21.63 -21.09
C ILE A 388 7.08 22.32 -20.16
N ASN A 389 5.81 22.29 -20.55
CA ASN A 389 4.69 22.67 -19.72
C ASN A 389 3.92 21.41 -19.31
N LEU A 390 4.28 20.84 -18.15
CA LEU A 390 3.57 19.68 -17.60
C LEU A 390 2.16 20.11 -17.16
N LYS A 391 1.16 19.67 -17.92
CA LYS A 391 -0.26 20.04 -17.77
C LYS A 391 -1.03 19.13 -16.83
N ALA A 392 -0.69 17.84 -16.78
CA ALA A 392 -1.34 16.87 -15.92
C ALA A 392 -0.49 15.62 -15.72
N ILE A 393 -0.81 14.89 -14.66
CA ILE A 393 -0.34 13.53 -14.42
C ILE A 393 -1.56 12.62 -14.44
N ILE A 394 -1.48 11.50 -15.17
CA ILE A 394 -2.46 10.43 -15.09
C ILE A 394 -1.74 9.16 -14.61
N VAL A 395 -2.39 8.42 -13.71
CA VAL A 395 -1.80 7.28 -13.02
C VAL A 395 -2.41 6.00 -13.55
N SER A 396 -1.59 5.03 -13.92
CA SER A 396 -1.98 3.69 -14.35
C SER A 396 -1.76 2.69 -13.19
N PRO A 397 -2.78 2.40 -12.35
CA PRO A 397 -2.65 1.48 -11.22
C PRO A 397 -2.56 -0.01 -11.63
N THR A 398 -2.49 -0.30 -12.94
CA THR A 398 -2.23 -1.64 -13.49
C THR A 398 -0.75 -2.01 -13.52
N GLY A 399 0.14 -1.10 -13.11
CA GLY A 399 1.59 -1.29 -13.08
C GLY A 399 2.21 -1.41 -11.69
N TRP A 400 3.37 -0.79 -11.46
CA TRP A 400 4.26 -1.08 -10.33
C TRP A 400 3.82 -0.56 -8.94
N ALA A 401 2.77 0.25 -8.83
CA ALA A 401 2.24 0.67 -7.53
C ALA A 401 0.72 0.66 -7.39
N ASN A 402 0.27 0.54 -6.13
CA ASN A 402 -1.15 0.57 -5.75
C ASN A 402 -1.69 2.02 -5.83
N ALA A 403 -2.97 2.19 -6.18
CA ALA A 403 -3.69 3.46 -6.17
C ALA A 403 -3.54 4.24 -4.84
N ALA A 404 -3.41 3.54 -3.70
CA ALA A 404 -3.12 4.13 -2.39
C ALA A 404 -1.91 5.07 -2.37
N THR A 405 -0.95 4.83 -3.27
CA THR A 405 0.30 5.60 -3.34
C THR A 405 0.13 6.97 -4.01
N ILE A 406 -1.04 7.28 -4.62
CA ILE A 406 -1.31 8.53 -5.34
C ILE A 406 -1.06 9.79 -4.49
N ASP A 407 -1.27 9.71 -3.18
CA ASP A 407 -0.99 10.77 -2.22
C ASP A 407 0.50 11.21 -2.22
N ILE A 408 1.42 10.30 -2.56
CA ILE A 408 2.86 10.60 -2.67
C ILE A 408 3.10 11.58 -3.82
N ILE A 409 2.32 11.50 -4.92
CA ILE A 409 2.40 12.45 -6.04
C ILE A 409 1.97 13.84 -5.57
N TYR A 410 0.88 13.94 -4.80
CA TYR A 410 0.45 15.23 -4.25
C TYR A 410 1.49 15.84 -3.33
N ASP A 411 2.15 15.02 -2.50
CA ASP A 411 3.22 15.46 -1.61
C ASP A 411 4.45 15.95 -2.37
N LEU A 412 4.84 15.26 -3.44
CA LEU A 412 5.93 15.66 -4.32
C LEU A 412 5.60 16.96 -5.06
N LEU A 413 4.40 17.08 -5.65
CA LEU A 413 3.96 18.30 -6.31
C LEU A 413 3.95 19.49 -5.33
N HIS A 414 3.50 19.25 -4.10
CA HIS A 414 3.51 20.26 -3.06
C HIS A 414 4.94 20.67 -2.67
N MET A 415 5.86 19.69 -2.56
CA MET A 415 7.30 19.91 -2.35
C MET A 415 7.87 20.83 -3.44
N MET A 416 7.54 20.56 -4.70
CA MET A 416 8.03 21.29 -5.87
C MET A 416 7.27 22.60 -6.15
N GLY A 417 6.26 22.92 -5.34
CA GLY A 417 5.48 24.15 -5.52
C GLY A 417 4.56 24.13 -6.74
N ARG A 418 4.11 22.95 -7.14
CA ARG A 418 3.31 22.69 -8.35
C ARG A 418 1.94 22.09 -8.04
N ASP A 419 1.26 22.65 -7.03
CA ASP A 419 -0.11 22.28 -6.66
C ASP A 419 -1.15 22.64 -7.75
N ASP A 420 -0.72 23.32 -8.83
CA ASP A 420 -1.51 23.63 -10.02
C ASP A 420 -1.75 22.39 -10.91
N ILE A 421 -0.87 21.39 -10.87
CA ILE A 421 -0.95 20.22 -11.77
C ILE A 421 -2.05 19.26 -11.29
N PRO A 422 -3.12 19.00 -12.07
CA PRO A 422 -4.10 17.98 -11.75
C PRO A 422 -3.51 16.57 -11.89
N VAL A 423 -3.95 15.67 -11.01
CA VAL A 423 -3.56 14.25 -11.00
C VAL A 423 -4.83 13.41 -11.10
N GLY A 424 -4.91 12.54 -12.10
CA GLY A 424 -6.06 11.68 -12.36
C GLY A 424 -5.73 10.21 -12.17
N LEU A 425 -6.57 9.49 -11.43
CA LEU A 425 -6.42 8.05 -11.20
C LEU A 425 -7.09 7.25 -12.33
N GLY A 426 -6.31 6.37 -12.97
CA GLY A 426 -6.78 5.43 -13.98
C GLY A 426 -7.53 4.25 -13.38
N ASP A 427 -8.04 3.38 -14.25
CA ASP A 427 -8.69 2.16 -13.82
C ASP A 427 -7.67 1.11 -13.36
N ILE A 428 -8.06 0.30 -12.37
CA ILE A 428 -7.20 -0.73 -11.74
C ILE A 428 -7.13 -2.02 -12.57
N PHE A 429 -7.96 -2.14 -13.59
CA PHE A 429 -8.00 -3.30 -14.48
C PHE A 429 -7.48 -2.94 -15.87
N ALA A 430 -6.68 -3.87 -16.42
CA ALA A 430 -6.25 -3.83 -17.81
C ALA A 430 -7.46 -3.85 -18.76
N THR A 431 -7.29 -3.38 -19.99
CA THR A 431 -8.34 -3.44 -21.00
C THR A 431 -8.76 -4.90 -21.28
N ASN A 432 -10.07 -5.10 -21.46
CA ASN A 432 -10.71 -6.42 -21.57
C ASN A 432 -10.68 -7.31 -20.30
N GLN A 433 -10.14 -6.81 -19.19
CA GLN A 433 -10.42 -7.36 -17.87
C GLN A 433 -11.58 -6.55 -17.26
N SER A 434 -12.72 -7.20 -17.05
CA SER A 434 -13.93 -6.53 -16.54
C SER A 434 -14.02 -6.58 -15.03
N ASP A 435 -14.50 -5.50 -14.42
CA ASP A 435 -15.34 -5.57 -13.23
C ASP A 435 -16.77 -5.17 -13.64
N ALA A 436 -17.69 -6.12 -13.55
CA ALA A 436 -19.12 -5.91 -13.72
C ALA A 436 -19.83 -6.18 -12.38
N ILE A 437 -19.43 -5.46 -11.32
CA ILE A 437 -20.00 -5.49 -9.96
C ILE A 437 -19.62 -6.77 -9.18
N PHE A 438 -18.39 -7.30 -9.31
CA PHE A 438 -17.85 -8.56 -8.74
C PHE A 438 -18.28 -9.88 -9.41
N SER A 439 -17.78 -10.18 -10.61
CA SER A 439 -17.94 -11.52 -11.22
C SER A 439 -16.82 -12.48 -10.77
N SER A 440 -16.83 -12.83 -9.49
CA SER A 440 -16.18 -14.00 -8.87
C SER A 440 -14.68 -14.24 -9.09
N VAL A 441 -13.87 -13.18 -9.18
CA VAL A 441 -12.38 -13.11 -9.05
C VAL A 441 -11.84 -12.10 -10.08
N GLY A 442 -11.17 -11.03 -9.63
CA GLY A 442 -10.43 -10.14 -10.53
C GLY A 442 -9.32 -10.90 -11.24
N ASP A 443 -9.29 -10.87 -12.57
CA ASP A 443 -8.32 -11.66 -13.34
C ASP A 443 -6.89 -11.14 -13.11
N CYS A 444 -6.09 -11.88 -12.34
CA CYS A 444 -4.68 -11.55 -12.08
C CYS A 444 -3.74 -11.98 -13.22
N LYS A 445 -4.27 -12.38 -14.39
CA LYS A 445 -3.50 -12.98 -15.49
C LYS A 445 -2.17 -12.29 -15.77
N TYR A 446 -2.15 -10.98 -15.97
CA TYR A 446 -0.92 -10.25 -16.28
C TYR A 446 -0.26 -9.60 -15.07
N ILE A 447 -1.03 -9.03 -14.14
CA ILE A 447 -0.49 -8.32 -12.97
C ILE A 447 0.30 -9.23 -12.01
N LYS A 448 0.04 -10.56 -12.03
CA LYS A 448 0.83 -11.56 -11.29
C LYS A 448 2.30 -11.59 -11.71
N ALA A 449 2.63 -11.03 -12.88
CA ALA A 449 4.01 -10.90 -13.33
C ALA A 449 4.80 -9.88 -12.52
N ILE A 450 4.15 -8.92 -11.85
CA ILE A 450 4.87 -7.96 -11.02
C ILE A 450 5.34 -8.68 -9.75
N PRO A 451 6.65 -8.70 -9.45
CA PRO A 451 7.15 -9.27 -8.22
C PRO A 451 6.54 -8.58 -7.01
N HIS A 452 6.11 -9.39 -6.06
CA HIS A 452 5.47 -8.87 -4.89
C HIS A 452 6.45 -8.61 -3.73
N GLY A 453 6.26 -7.43 -3.15
CA GLY A 453 6.87 -6.90 -1.93
C GLY A 453 6.05 -7.29 -0.71
N SER A 454 6.61 -7.12 0.50
CA SER A 454 5.87 -7.38 1.73
C SER A 454 4.58 -6.57 1.72
N GLY A 455 4.59 -5.40 1.07
CA GLY A 455 3.44 -4.52 0.91
C GLY A 455 2.83 -4.51 -0.47
N GLY A 456 2.60 -5.67 -1.06
CA GLY A 456 1.93 -5.73 -2.34
C GLY A 456 2.97 -5.77 -3.44
N LEU A 457 3.30 -4.61 -3.98
CA LEU A 457 4.25 -4.50 -5.09
C LEU A 457 5.60 -4.09 -4.52
N ILE A 458 6.66 -4.77 -4.98
CA ILE A 458 8.01 -4.61 -4.44
C ILE A 458 8.51 -3.16 -4.48
N ASP A 459 7.97 -2.36 -5.41
CA ASP A 459 8.35 -0.97 -5.56
C ASP A 459 7.58 -0.02 -4.62
N SER A 460 6.31 -0.34 -4.32
CA SER A 460 5.51 0.41 -3.35
C SER A 460 6.17 0.41 -1.97
N ASP A 461 6.78 -0.72 -1.58
CA ASP A 461 7.56 -0.86 -0.34
C ASP A 461 8.69 0.19 -0.26
N THR A 462 9.39 0.42 -1.36
CA THR A 462 10.49 1.39 -1.38
C THR A 462 9.97 2.81 -1.14
N LEU A 463 8.83 3.15 -1.75
CA LEU A 463 8.24 4.48 -1.66
C LEU A 463 7.59 4.76 -0.30
N TYR A 464 6.97 3.78 0.36
CA TYR A 464 6.26 4.01 1.63
C TYR A 464 7.18 4.54 2.75
N GLY A 465 8.43 4.08 2.80
CA GLY A 465 9.41 4.55 3.78
C GLY A 465 9.83 6.00 3.54
N LEU A 466 10.10 6.35 2.29
CA LEU A 466 10.59 7.68 1.88
C LEU A 466 9.47 8.73 1.76
N ALA A 467 8.24 8.30 1.51
CA ALA A 467 7.09 9.20 1.45
C ALA A 467 6.83 9.94 2.78
N ARG A 468 7.36 9.43 3.90
CA ARG A 468 7.32 10.12 5.20
C ARG A 468 8.20 11.37 5.24
N ASP A 469 9.23 11.45 4.39
CA ASP A 469 10.11 12.61 4.31
C ASP A 469 9.49 13.75 3.49
N LEU A 470 8.55 13.44 2.60
CA LEU A 470 7.89 14.44 1.77
C LEU A 470 6.93 15.31 2.60
N PRO A 471 6.82 16.61 2.28
CA PRO A 471 5.86 17.50 2.93
C PRO A 471 4.42 17.02 2.69
N ARG A 472 3.52 17.33 3.62
CA ARG A 472 2.11 16.97 3.51
C ARG A 472 1.37 17.96 2.63
N SER A 473 0.91 17.49 1.48
CA SER A 473 0.04 18.28 0.61
C SER A 473 -1.35 18.48 1.25
N PRO A 474 -1.93 19.68 1.14
CA PRO A 474 -3.32 19.91 1.53
C PRO A 474 -4.33 19.34 0.52
N ARG A 475 -3.87 18.83 -0.64
CA ARG A 475 -4.70 18.22 -1.70
C ARG A 475 -5.03 16.75 -1.46
N ARG A 476 -4.41 16.14 -0.45
CA ARG A 476 -4.67 14.75 -0.03
C ARG A 476 -6.14 14.53 0.23
N TYR A 477 -6.54 13.27 0.18
CA TYR A 477 -7.83 12.87 0.70
C TYR A 477 -7.91 13.15 2.20
N THR A 478 -8.63 14.21 2.58
CA THR A 478 -8.91 14.54 3.98
C THR A 478 -10.40 14.81 4.14
N GLN A 479 -10.96 14.42 5.30
CA GLN A 479 -12.36 14.64 5.61
C GLN A 479 -12.72 16.15 5.62
N GLU A 480 -11.81 17.03 6.02
CA GLU A 480 -12.01 18.50 6.02
C GLU A 480 -12.19 19.09 4.62
N ASN A 481 -11.60 18.49 3.59
CA ASN A 481 -11.74 18.93 2.21
C ASN A 481 -13.11 18.59 1.62
N SER A 482 -13.83 17.67 2.26
CA SER A 482 -15.19 17.28 1.90
C SER A 482 -16.26 18.15 2.56
N LEU A 483 -15.89 19.03 3.49
CA LEU A 483 -16.81 19.74 4.38
C LEU A 483 -17.00 21.23 4.04
N LYS A 484 -16.15 21.85 3.21
CA LYS A 484 -16.25 23.31 2.98
C LYS A 484 -17.37 23.75 2.04
N ASP A 485 -17.71 22.95 1.03
CA ASP A 485 -18.74 23.30 0.03
C ASP A 485 -19.85 22.24 -0.12
N GLY A 486 -19.92 21.25 0.80
CA GLY A 486 -20.91 20.17 0.74
C GLY A 486 -20.70 19.12 -0.37
N THR A 487 -19.64 19.25 -1.18
CA THR A 487 -19.20 18.22 -2.13
C THR A 487 -17.93 17.53 -1.62
N PRO A 488 -17.94 16.19 -1.45
CA PRO A 488 -16.72 15.43 -1.18
C PRO A 488 -15.68 15.67 -2.27
N GLN A 489 -14.45 16.04 -1.90
CA GLN A 489 -13.35 16.12 -2.85
C GLN A 489 -12.88 14.70 -3.17
N LYS A 490 -13.57 14.04 -4.12
CA LYS A 490 -13.23 12.72 -4.62
C LYS A 490 -11.92 12.79 -5.43
N GLN A 491 -11.11 11.73 -5.34
CA GLN A 491 -9.96 11.53 -6.23
C GLN A 491 -10.42 11.66 -7.70
N PRO A 492 -9.91 12.63 -8.48
CA PRO A 492 -10.28 12.80 -9.89
C PRO A 492 -9.89 11.59 -10.72
N LEU A 493 -10.73 11.22 -11.69
CA LEU A 493 -10.42 10.13 -12.62
C LEU A 493 -9.51 10.60 -13.75
N ALA A 494 -8.67 9.71 -14.28
CA ALA A 494 -7.75 10.01 -15.39
C ALA A 494 -8.48 10.64 -16.60
N LEU A 495 -9.64 10.11 -16.96
CA LEU A 495 -10.44 10.64 -18.07
C LEU A 495 -11.07 12.02 -17.78
N GLU A 496 -11.40 12.31 -16.53
CA GLU A 496 -11.90 13.63 -16.11
C GLU A 496 -10.80 14.68 -16.20
N VAL A 497 -9.60 14.34 -15.70
CA VAL A 497 -8.41 15.18 -15.80
C VAL A 497 -8.04 15.41 -17.26
N TRP A 498 -8.02 14.36 -18.08
CA TRP A 498 -7.77 14.48 -19.51
C TRP A 498 -8.72 15.47 -20.20
N LYS A 499 -10.04 15.30 -20.00
CA LYS A 499 -11.05 16.21 -20.57
C LYS A 499 -10.87 17.65 -20.09
N SER A 500 -10.50 17.85 -18.83
CA SER A 500 -10.21 19.17 -18.27
C SER A 500 -8.99 19.82 -18.96
N VAL A 501 -7.90 19.07 -19.16
CA VAL A 501 -6.72 19.54 -19.88
C VAL A 501 -7.09 19.93 -21.30
N VAL A 502 -7.78 19.06 -22.04
CA VAL A 502 -8.19 19.33 -23.43
C VAL A 502 -9.05 20.60 -23.53
N LYS A 503 -9.98 20.81 -22.59
CA LYS A 503 -10.84 22.00 -22.55
C LYS A 503 -10.06 23.31 -22.31
N THR A 504 -8.90 23.23 -21.66
CA THR A 504 -8.07 24.38 -21.28
C THR A 504 -6.85 24.58 -22.19
N LEU A 505 -6.74 23.82 -23.28
CA LEU A 505 -5.71 24.01 -24.29
C LEU A 505 -5.90 25.33 -25.04
N ASP A 506 -4.79 26.03 -25.30
CA ASP A 506 -4.80 27.19 -26.17
C ASP A 506 -5.17 26.78 -27.61
N PRO A 507 -5.92 27.62 -28.36
CA PRO A 507 -6.31 27.31 -29.74
C PRO A 507 -5.12 26.93 -30.62
N GLY A 508 -5.20 25.78 -31.29
CA GLY A 508 -4.15 25.26 -32.17
C GLY A 508 -3.00 24.52 -31.45
N SER A 509 -2.98 24.51 -30.12
CA SER A 509 -2.04 23.71 -29.35
C SER A 509 -2.40 22.22 -29.38
N ARG A 510 -1.37 21.38 -29.31
CA ARG A 510 -1.50 19.92 -29.23
C ARG A 510 -0.73 19.39 -28.02
N ILE A 511 -1.18 18.25 -27.50
CA ILE A 511 -0.62 17.59 -26.31
C ILE A 511 0.44 16.57 -26.73
N ASN A 512 1.57 16.57 -26.03
CA ASN A 512 2.53 15.48 -26.04
C ASN A 512 2.26 14.57 -24.84
N ILE A 513 2.36 13.27 -25.03
CA ILE A 513 2.19 12.30 -23.94
C ILE A 513 3.49 11.56 -23.73
N LEU A 514 3.94 11.48 -22.49
CA LEU A 514 4.99 10.55 -22.07
C LEU A 514 4.32 9.43 -21.27
N THR A 515 4.49 8.18 -21.70
CA THR A 515 3.98 7.01 -20.99
C THR A 515 5.15 6.18 -20.47
N ASN A 516 5.24 6.03 -19.15
CA ASN A 516 6.22 5.18 -18.48
C ASN A 516 5.61 3.90 -17.87
N GLY A 517 4.29 3.78 -17.87
CA GLY A 517 3.57 2.60 -17.40
C GLY A 517 2.80 1.86 -18.51
N PRO A 518 1.96 0.88 -18.14
CA PRO A 518 1.07 0.21 -19.08
C PRO A 518 0.14 1.18 -19.80
N LEU A 519 -0.15 0.91 -21.07
CA LEU A 519 -0.85 1.83 -21.98
C LEU A 519 -2.39 1.91 -21.75
N THR A 520 -2.86 1.40 -20.62
CA THR A 520 -4.28 1.27 -20.22
C THR A 520 -5.03 2.60 -20.33
N ASN A 521 -4.51 3.65 -19.71
CA ASN A 521 -5.13 4.96 -19.68
C ASN A 521 -5.20 5.57 -21.09
N LEU A 522 -4.09 5.53 -21.83
CA LEU A 522 -4.02 6.05 -23.18
C LEU A 522 -5.00 5.33 -24.12
N ALA A 523 -5.07 4.00 -24.07
CA ALA A 523 -6.03 3.22 -24.85
C ALA A 523 -7.48 3.63 -24.55
N LYS A 524 -7.84 3.80 -23.27
CA LYS A 524 -9.18 4.24 -22.86
C LYS A 524 -9.51 5.65 -23.33
N ILE A 525 -8.55 6.57 -23.25
CA ILE A 525 -8.71 7.92 -23.79
C ILE A 525 -8.99 7.84 -25.30
N ILE A 526 -8.19 7.08 -26.05
CA ILE A 526 -8.36 6.90 -27.51
C ILE A 526 -9.75 6.35 -27.84
N LEU A 527 -10.19 5.31 -27.12
CA LEU A 527 -11.49 4.66 -27.35
C LEU A 527 -12.68 5.56 -26.97
N SER A 528 -12.49 6.49 -26.03
CA SER A 528 -13.55 7.38 -25.56
C SER A 528 -13.80 8.60 -26.47
N GLU A 529 -12.86 8.93 -27.37
CA GLU A 529 -12.91 10.13 -28.18
C GLU A 529 -13.15 9.85 -29.67
N LYS A 530 -14.10 10.57 -30.28
CA LYS A 530 -14.48 10.38 -31.70
C LYS A 530 -13.49 11.00 -32.70
N ASN A 531 -12.57 11.88 -32.28
CA ASN A 531 -11.64 12.57 -33.17
C ASN A 531 -10.28 12.85 -32.47
N THR A 532 -9.55 11.77 -32.21
CA THR A 532 -8.31 11.78 -31.42
C THR A 532 -7.17 12.55 -32.11
N THR A 533 -6.98 12.38 -33.42
CA THR A 533 -5.77 12.84 -34.13
C THR A 533 -5.51 14.35 -34.14
N SER A 534 -6.50 15.22 -33.89
CA SER A 534 -6.28 16.68 -33.86
C SER A 534 -5.67 17.19 -32.55
N ILE A 535 -5.76 16.40 -31.47
CA ILE A 535 -5.39 16.83 -30.10
C ILE A 535 -3.95 16.42 -29.77
N TYR A 536 -3.47 15.29 -30.29
CA TYR A 536 -2.12 14.77 -30.00
C TYR A 536 -1.06 15.29 -30.98
N GLN A 537 0.13 15.55 -30.46
CA GLN A 537 1.31 15.92 -31.25
C GLN A 537 2.23 14.71 -31.44
N ASP A 538 2.81 14.23 -30.34
CA ASP A 538 3.72 13.09 -30.27
C ASP A 538 3.43 12.30 -28.99
N VAL A 539 3.47 10.97 -29.09
CA VAL A 539 3.37 10.05 -27.94
C VAL A 539 4.70 9.34 -27.76
N TYR A 540 5.34 9.54 -26.63
CA TYR A 540 6.60 8.93 -26.23
C TYR A 540 6.30 7.75 -25.32
N ILE A 541 6.65 6.55 -25.77
CA ILE A 541 6.37 5.31 -25.05
C ILE A 541 7.68 4.73 -24.55
N VAL A 542 7.87 4.74 -23.23
CA VAL A 542 8.96 4.02 -22.56
C VAL A 542 8.48 2.61 -22.27
N GLY A 543 8.94 1.66 -23.08
CA GLY A 543 8.51 0.27 -22.99
C GLY A 543 8.71 -0.45 -24.31
N GLY A 544 8.24 -1.70 -24.36
CA GLY A 544 8.42 -2.58 -25.53
C GLY A 544 9.84 -3.11 -25.67
N HIS A 545 9.96 -4.26 -26.30
CA HIS A 545 11.24 -4.91 -26.57
C HIS A 545 11.26 -5.44 -28.00
N ILE A 546 12.19 -4.94 -28.82
CA ILE A 546 12.39 -5.41 -30.20
C ILE A 546 13.62 -6.31 -30.19
N SER A 547 13.39 -7.62 -30.18
CA SER A 547 14.45 -8.62 -30.08
C SER A 547 15.39 -8.60 -31.29
N ARG A 548 16.70 -8.69 -31.03
CA ARG A 548 17.76 -8.87 -32.06
C ARG A 548 18.15 -10.33 -32.28
N GLY A 549 17.40 -11.28 -31.72
CA GLY A 549 17.63 -12.72 -31.82
C GLY A 549 17.37 -13.43 -30.48
N ASP A 550 17.47 -14.76 -30.46
CA ASP A 550 17.04 -15.61 -29.33
C ASP A 550 17.72 -15.31 -27.99
N TRP A 551 18.90 -14.68 -28.01
CA TRP A 551 19.65 -14.28 -26.82
C TRP A 551 19.20 -12.93 -26.23
N ASP A 552 18.49 -12.12 -27.00
CA ASP A 552 18.03 -10.78 -26.62
C ASP A 552 16.59 -10.87 -26.09
N LYS A 553 16.48 -11.25 -24.82
CA LYS A 553 15.23 -11.49 -24.11
C LYS A 553 14.62 -10.20 -23.56
N GLY A 554 13.31 -10.20 -23.39
CA GLY A 554 12.52 -9.15 -22.75
C GLY A 554 12.82 -9.01 -21.26
N ASN A 555 11.97 -8.28 -20.52
CA ASN A 555 12.15 -8.06 -19.09
C ASN A 555 11.09 -8.72 -18.20
N VAL A 556 10.09 -9.43 -18.74
CA VAL A 556 9.07 -10.18 -17.95
C VAL A 556 9.69 -11.47 -17.38
N PHE A 557 10.42 -11.36 -16.28
CA PHE A 557 11.24 -12.48 -15.75
C PHE A 557 10.48 -13.44 -14.82
N THR A 558 9.28 -13.09 -14.39
CA THR A 558 8.42 -13.89 -13.50
C THR A 558 7.52 -14.86 -14.25
N ILE A 559 7.35 -14.68 -15.56
CA ILE A 559 6.55 -15.53 -16.44
C ILE A 559 7.49 -16.24 -17.41
N HIS A 560 8.01 -17.40 -17.01
CA HIS A 560 9.04 -18.12 -17.78
C HIS A 560 8.62 -18.52 -19.20
N SER A 561 7.33 -18.63 -19.47
CA SER A 561 6.79 -18.91 -20.80
C SER A 561 6.89 -17.72 -21.76
N ASN A 562 7.07 -16.48 -21.26
CA ASN A 562 7.16 -15.27 -22.07
C ASN A 562 8.55 -14.67 -22.02
N GLU A 563 9.38 -15.03 -23.01
CA GLU A 563 10.79 -14.64 -23.00
C GLU A 563 11.08 -13.27 -23.62
N PHE A 564 10.17 -12.72 -24.42
CA PHE A 564 10.46 -11.58 -25.30
C PHE A 564 9.64 -10.33 -25.01
N ALA A 565 8.59 -10.40 -24.18
CA ALA A 565 7.80 -9.23 -23.85
C ALA A 565 8.52 -8.28 -22.89
N GLU A 566 8.11 -7.01 -22.95
CA GLU A 566 8.46 -5.98 -21.99
C GLU A 566 7.27 -5.76 -21.03
N PHE A 567 7.53 -5.51 -19.74
CA PHE A 567 6.54 -5.41 -18.67
C PHE A 567 5.37 -4.47 -18.99
N ASN A 568 5.61 -3.23 -19.42
CA ASN A 568 4.51 -2.29 -19.69
C ASN A 568 3.59 -2.79 -20.81
N MET A 569 4.15 -3.49 -21.80
CA MET A 569 3.37 -4.12 -22.88
C MET A 569 2.65 -5.39 -22.42
N PHE A 570 3.28 -6.17 -21.55
CA PHE A 570 2.72 -7.42 -21.02
C PHE A 570 1.58 -7.20 -20.02
N LEU A 571 1.64 -6.12 -19.24
CA LEU A 571 0.66 -5.82 -18.19
C LEU A 571 -0.72 -5.45 -18.75
N ASP A 572 -0.77 -4.84 -19.94
CA ASP A 572 -2.00 -4.62 -20.68
C ASP A 572 -1.75 -4.75 -22.20
N PRO A 573 -1.64 -5.98 -22.72
CA PRO A 573 -1.28 -6.22 -24.11
C PRO A 573 -2.37 -5.73 -25.07
N SER A 574 -3.63 -5.78 -24.64
CA SER A 574 -4.77 -5.27 -25.41
C SER A 574 -4.70 -3.75 -25.55
N ALA A 575 -4.35 -3.02 -24.49
CA ALA A 575 -4.18 -1.57 -24.57
C ALA A 575 -2.98 -1.22 -25.42
N ALA A 576 -1.87 -1.94 -25.26
CA ALA A 576 -0.69 -1.75 -26.08
C ALA A 576 -1.02 -1.94 -27.57
N LYS A 577 -1.68 -3.04 -27.94
CA LYS A 577 -2.15 -3.26 -29.31
C LYS A 577 -3.06 -2.12 -29.79
N THR A 578 -4.02 -1.68 -28.97
CA THR A 578 -4.92 -0.56 -29.31
C THR A 578 -4.16 0.73 -29.61
N VAL A 579 -3.13 1.06 -28.82
CA VAL A 579 -2.30 2.26 -29.04
C VAL A 579 -1.42 2.09 -30.28
N PHE A 580 -0.80 0.94 -30.48
CA PHE A 580 0.04 0.67 -31.66
C PHE A 580 -0.75 0.54 -32.96
N ASP A 581 -2.05 0.21 -32.92
CA ASP A 581 -2.92 0.21 -34.11
C ASP A 581 -3.57 1.57 -34.40
N SER A 582 -3.43 2.54 -33.48
CA SER A 582 -4.02 3.87 -33.62
C SER A 582 -3.35 4.71 -34.72
N ASN A 583 -3.90 5.89 -35.04
CA ASN A 583 -3.27 6.86 -35.94
C ASN A 583 -2.28 7.82 -35.24
N LEU A 584 -1.93 7.57 -33.98
CA LEU A 584 -1.03 8.45 -33.21
C LEU A 584 0.41 8.43 -33.75
N ASN A 585 1.10 9.56 -33.64
CA ASN A 585 2.52 9.64 -33.96
C ASN A 585 3.35 9.15 -32.77
N ILE A 586 3.87 7.92 -32.85
CA ILE A 586 4.53 7.23 -31.73
C ILE A 586 6.06 7.30 -31.86
N THR A 587 6.71 7.66 -30.75
CA THR A 587 8.13 7.49 -30.50
C THR A 587 8.32 6.42 -29.43
N LEU A 588 8.84 5.26 -29.82
CA LEU A 588 9.16 4.14 -28.95
C LEU A 588 10.58 4.26 -28.40
N ILE A 589 10.70 4.08 -27.09
CA ILE A 589 11.96 4.04 -26.36
C ILE A 589 12.10 2.62 -25.82
N PRO A 590 12.64 1.68 -26.62
CA PRO A 590 12.58 0.26 -26.31
C PRO A 590 13.58 -0.16 -25.23
N LEU A 591 13.32 -1.30 -24.61
CA LEU A 591 14.14 -1.90 -23.56
C LEU A 591 15.63 -2.02 -23.93
N GLY A 592 15.95 -2.28 -25.20
CA GLY A 592 17.33 -2.41 -25.68
C GLY A 592 18.19 -1.16 -25.45
N ILE A 593 17.66 0.04 -25.66
CA ILE A 593 18.38 1.30 -25.40
C ILE A 593 18.33 1.69 -23.93
N GLN A 594 17.19 1.42 -23.26
CA GLN A 594 17.01 1.62 -21.83
C GLN A 594 18.11 0.88 -21.03
N ARG A 595 18.39 -0.38 -21.35
CA ARG A 595 19.44 -1.19 -20.70
C ARG A 595 20.85 -0.59 -20.79
N ARG A 596 21.14 0.24 -21.80
CA ARG A 596 22.47 0.87 -21.96
C ARG A 596 22.70 2.04 -21.00
N VAL A 597 21.64 2.62 -20.45
CA VAL A 597 21.69 3.75 -19.51
C VAL A 597 21.35 3.37 -18.06
N GLY A 598 21.00 2.10 -17.82
CA GLY A 598 20.59 1.60 -16.50
C GLY A 598 21.76 1.31 -15.57
N SER A 599 22.34 2.33 -14.94
CA SER A 599 23.43 2.13 -13.96
C SER A 599 23.23 2.98 -12.70
N LEU A 600 22.70 2.34 -11.65
CA LEU A 600 22.54 2.94 -10.32
C LEU A 600 23.84 3.51 -9.73
N PRO A 601 25.02 2.84 -9.80
CA PRO A 601 26.25 3.40 -9.26
C PRO A 601 26.66 4.72 -9.92
N ARG A 602 26.59 4.79 -11.26
CA ARG A 602 26.94 6.00 -12.04
C ARG A 602 26.03 7.18 -11.74
N ILE A 603 24.71 6.98 -11.69
CA ILE A 603 23.77 8.06 -11.36
C ILE A 603 23.96 8.54 -9.92
N LEU A 604 24.27 7.63 -8.98
CA LEU A 604 24.57 7.97 -7.60
C LEU A 604 25.87 8.77 -7.46
N GLU A 605 26.93 8.36 -8.17
CA GLU A 605 28.20 9.09 -8.25
C GLU A 605 27.95 10.53 -8.71
N LYS A 606 27.19 10.72 -9.80
CA LYS A 606 26.85 12.06 -10.31
C LYS A 606 26.00 12.90 -9.37
N LEU A 607 25.05 12.30 -8.65
CA LEU A 607 24.27 13.02 -7.64
C LEU A 607 25.11 13.40 -6.40
N GLN A 608 26.18 12.68 -6.11
CA GLN A 608 27.09 12.99 -4.99
C GLN A 608 28.04 14.15 -5.30
N GLU A 609 28.43 14.33 -6.56
CA GLU A 609 29.34 15.39 -7.04
C GLU A 609 28.74 16.81 -6.97
N THR A 610 27.46 16.93 -6.63
CA THR A 610 26.65 18.13 -6.87
C THR A 610 25.97 18.73 -5.62
N LYS A 611 25.50 19.99 -5.74
CA LYS A 611 24.83 20.73 -4.64
C LYS A 611 23.45 20.15 -4.30
N ARG A 612 23.32 19.55 -3.12
CA ARG A 612 22.14 18.78 -2.69
C ARG A 612 20.85 19.60 -2.46
N THR A 613 20.10 19.91 -3.52
CA THR A 613 18.69 20.36 -3.45
C THR A 613 17.81 19.31 -2.74
N PRO A 614 16.64 19.67 -2.19
CA PRO A 614 15.76 18.69 -1.53
C PRO A 614 15.36 17.51 -2.43
N GLU A 615 15.00 17.78 -3.68
CA GLU A 615 14.68 16.76 -4.68
C GLU A 615 15.88 15.88 -5.06
N ALA A 616 17.10 16.45 -5.16
CA ALA A 616 18.31 15.66 -5.38
C ALA A 616 18.64 14.75 -4.17
N LYS A 617 18.38 15.22 -2.94
CA LYS A 617 18.51 14.40 -1.73
C LYS A 617 17.51 13.26 -1.72
N PHE A 618 16.26 13.53 -2.08
CA PHE A 618 15.23 12.48 -2.19
C PHE A 618 15.62 11.44 -3.23
N ALA A 619 15.98 11.88 -4.45
CA ALA A 619 16.42 11.00 -5.53
C ALA A 619 17.64 10.15 -5.12
N SER A 620 18.65 10.76 -4.48
CA SER A 620 19.83 10.06 -3.99
C SER A 620 19.49 9.02 -2.92
N ARG A 621 18.57 9.31 -1.99
CA ARG A 621 18.11 8.34 -0.97
C ARG A 621 17.34 7.19 -1.59
N LEU A 622 16.42 7.45 -2.52
CA LEU A 622 15.67 6.44 -3.25
C LEU A 622 16.60 5.51 -4.02
N LEU A 623 17.50 6.07 -4.85
CA LEU A 623 18.47 5.30 -5.62
C LEU A 623 19.45 4.52 -4.74
N SER A 624 19.87 5.08 -3.58
CA SER A 624 20.77 4.38 -2.65
C SER A 624 20.09 3.18 -1.99
N MET A 625 18.81 3.32 -1.62
CA MET A 625 18.02 2.23 -1.06
C MET A 625 17.77 1.14 -2.10
N LEU A 626 17.40 1.51 -3.34
CA LEU A 626 17.26 0.57 -4.45
C LEU A 626 18.57 -0.18 -4.73
N TYR A 627 19.70 0.52 -4.74
CA TYR A 627 21.01 -0.09 -4.90
C TYR A 627 21.31 -1.08 -3.76
N GLY A 628 21.07 -0.70 -2.51
CA GLY A 628 21.21 -1.61 -1.36
C GLY A 628 20.33 -2.85 -1.47
N LEU A 629 19.09 -2.70 -1.91
CA LEU A 629 18.15 -3.80 -2.11
C LEU A 629 18.61 -4.73 -3.23
N GLN A 630 19.09 -4.17 -4.34
CA GLN A 630 19.66 -4.92 -5.46
C GLN A 630 20.83 -5.82 -5.02
N GLN A 631 21.69 -5.33 -4.13
CA GLN A 631 22.85 -6.08 -3.64
C GLN A 631 22.46 -7.18 -2.64
N SER A 632 21.38 -6.99 -1.88
CA SER A 632 21.02 -7.86 -0.76
C SER A 632 19.89 -8.85 -1.06
N HIS A 633 19.05 -8.58 -2.05
CA HIS A 633 17.82 -9.34 -2.30
C HIS A 633 17.67 -9.71 -3.78
N VAL A 634 17.51 -11.01 -4.05
CA VAL A 634 17.37 -11.56 -5.42
C VAL A 634 16.17 -10.95 -6.16
N LEU A 635 15.06 -10.71 -5.45
CA LEU A 635 13.86 -10.13 -6.03
C LEU A 635 14.08 -8.70 -6.57
N TYR A 636 15.05 -7.96 -6.02
CA TYR A 636 15.36 -6.59 -6.43
C TYR A 636 16.46 -6.51 -7.51
N ARG A 637 16.89 -7.62 -8.11
CA ARG A 637 17.93 -7.58 -9.15
C ARG A 637 17.55 -6.72 -10.37
N HIS A 638 16.26 -6.54 -10.62
CA HIS A 638 15.71 -5.80 -11.76
C HIS A 638 15.63 -4.27 -11.57
N VAL A 639 15.98 -3.74 -10.40
CA VAL A 639 15.72 -2.32 -10.05
C VAL A 639 16.66 -1.31 -10.73
N ASP A 640 17.72 -1.76 -11.39
CA ASP A 640 18.51 -0.92 -12.30
C ASP A 640 17.69 -0.39 -13.48
N LYS A 641 16.58 -1.08 -13.80
CA LYS A 641 15.62 -0.70 -14.84
C LYS A 641 14.89 0.61 -14.56
N PHE A 642 14.68 0.98 -13.30
CA PHE A 642 13.99 2.22 -12.93
C PHE A 642 14.78 3.48 -13.31
N SER A 643 16.11 3.40 -13.26
CA SER A 643 16.94 4.50 -13.74
C SER A 643 16.88 4.68 -15.25
N GLN A 644 16.17 3.83 -15.99
CA GLN A 644 16.06 3.89 -17.46
C GLN A 644 14.81 4.66 -17.90
N GLU A 645 13.80 4.78 -17.03
CA GLU A 645 12.53 5.46 -17.33
C GLU A 645 12.67 6.97 -17.52
N ILE A 646 13.70 7.57 -16.91
CA ILE A 646 14.02 8.99 -17.04
C ILE A 646 14.40 9.32 -18.50
N LEU A 647 14.90 8.35 -19.28
CA LEU A 647 15.30 8.52 -20.67
C LEU A 647 14.18 9.12 -21.53
N GLY A 648 12.93 8.72 -21.27
CA GLY A 648 11.76 9.27 -21.96
C GLY A 648 11.64 10.77 -21.82
N ALA A 649 11.78 11.28 -20.60
CA ALA A 649 11.71 12.71 -20.33
C ALA A 649 12.91 13.47 -20.91
N LEU A 650 14.13 12.91 -20.87
CA LEU A 650 15.31 13.56 -21.47
C LEU A 650 15.17 13.71 -23.00
N VAL A 651 14.63 12.68 -23.67
CA VAL A 651 14.38 12.71 -25.11
C VAL A 651 13.26 13.70 -25.45
N LEU A 652 12.17 13.72 -24.68
CA LEU A 652 11.05 14.66 -24.85
C LEU A 652 11.49 16.12 -24.66
N ALA A 653 12.32 16.38 -23.64
CA ALA A 653 12.88 17.70 -23.34
C ALA A 653 13.86 18.19 -24.42
N GLY A 654 14.44 17.27 -25.21
CA GLY A 654 15.46 17.58 -26.21
C GLY A 654 16.85 17.80 -25.60
N ASP A 655 17.07 17.35 -24.36
CA ASP A 655 18.36 17.46 -23.67
C ASP A 655 19.40 16.46 -24.25
N LEU A 656 18.93 15.36 -24.84
CA LEU A 656 19.77 14.38 -25.56
C LEU A 656 19.66 14.56 -27.08
N LYS A 657 20.71 14.18 -27.80
CA LYS A 657 20.73 14.05 -29.26
C LYS A 657 20.48 12.58 -29.63
N PRO A 658 19.23 12.17 -29.90
CA PRO A 658 18.91 10.79 -30.22
C PRO A 658 19.19 10.44 -31.69
N THR A 659 19.50 9.17 -31.93
CA THR A 659 19.40 8.55 -33.26
C THR A 659 18.08 7.79 -33.33
N MET A 660 17.25 8.11 -34.33
CA MET A 660 15.93 7.50 -34.52
C MET A 660 15.88 6.68 -35.81
N GLN A 661 15.15 5.56 -35.79
CA GLN A 661 14.77 4.81 -36.99
C GLN A 661 13.24 4.73 -37.11
N VAL A 662 12.71 4.57 -38.31
CA VAL A 662 11.27 4.32 -38.51
C VAL A 662 11.09 2.90 -39.00
N LYS A 663 10.29 2.10 -38.27
CA LYS A 663 10.00 0.70 -38.62
C LYS A 663 8.51 0.40 -38.43
N PRO A 664 7.96 -0.57 -39.16
CA PRO A 664 6.60 -1.03 -38.95
C PRO A 664 6.56 -1.97 -37.74
N VAL A 665 5.88 -1.57 -36.67
CA VAL A 665 5.83 -2.25 -35.37
C VAL A 665 4.43 -2.74 -35.07
N LYS A 666 4.34 -3.93 -34.47
CA LYS A 666 3.10 -4.58 -34.02
C LYS A 666 3.27 -5.13 -32.60
N VAL A 667 2.17 -5.19 -31.85
CA VAL A 667 2.12 -5.80 -30.52
C VAL A 667 1.17 -6.99 -30.53
N LEU A 668 1.60 -8.11 -29.97
CA LEU A 668 0.78 -9.32 -29.82
C LEU A 668 -0.12 -9.22 -28.58
N ALA A 669 -1.41 -9.53 -28.76
CA ALA A 669 -2.42 -9.51 -27.70
C ALA A 669 -3.55 -10.49 -28.03
N GLU A 670 -3.21 -11.76 -28.14
CA GLU A 670 -4.12 -12.84 -28.56
C GLU A 670 -4.73 -13.58 -27.36
N GLY A 671 -4.35 -13.20 -26.14
CA GLY A 671 -4.75 -13.87 -24.91
C GLY A 671 -3.87 -15.08 -24.59
N VAL A 672 -2.70 -15.20 -25.22
CA VAL A 672 -1.73 -16.27 -25.00
C VAL A 672 -0.56 -15.72 -24.18
N GLU A 673 -0.46 -16.13 -22.91
CA GLU A 673 0.51 -15.59 -21.94
C GLU A 673 1.97 -15.67 -22.41
N SER A 674 2.36 -16.69 -23.17
CA SER A 674 3.73 -16.84 -23.69
C SER A 674 4.12 -15.82 -24.77
N THR A 675 3.15 -15.19 -25.41
CA THR A 675 3.37 -14.28 -26.56
C THR A 675 2.79 -12.90 -26.40
N ASP A 676 1.80 -12.73 -25.52
CA ASP A 676 1.18 -11.43 -25.27
C ASP A 676 2.21 -10.39 -24.81
N GLY A 677 2.06 -9.15 -25.26
CA GLY A 677 2.95 -8.03 -24.95
C GLY A 677 4.25 -8.01 -25.78
N GLN A 678 4.53 -9.03 -26.60
CA GLN A 678 5.69 -9.00 -27.49
C GLN A 678 5.54 -7.89 -28.54
N THR A 679 6.60 -7.08 -28.70
CA THR A 679 6.68 -6.01 -29.68
C THR A 679 7.59 -6.45 -30.82
N MET A 680 7.08 -6.51 -32.04
CA MET A 680 7.82 -7.05 -33.18
C MET A 680 7.76 -6.15 -34.40
N ILE A 681 8.77 -6.27 -35.26
CA ILE A 681 8.76 -5.64 -36.58
C ILE A 681 7.91 -6.54 -37.50
N ASP A 682 6.86 -5.97 -38.08
CA ASP A 682 5.95 -6.65 -39.01
C ASP A 682 5.79 -5.78 -40.26
N GLU A 683 6.50 -6.13 -41.34
CA GLU A 683 6.51 -5.36 -42.60
C GLU A 683 5.15 -5.36 -43.33
N LYS A 684 4.21 -6.25 -42.96
CA LYS A 684 2.90 -6.34 -43.61
C LYS A 684 1.83 -5.58 -42.84
N ASP A 685 1.72 -5.84 -41.53
CA ASP A 685 0.62 -5.36 -40.70
C ASP A 685 1.07 -4.35 -39.63
N GLY A 686 2.37 -4.05 -39.54
CA GLY A 686 2.92 -3.15 -38.53
C GLY A 686 2.70 -1.68 -38.85
N LYS A 687 2.48 -0.86 -37.81
CA LYS A 687 2.39 0.59 -37.92
C LYS A 687 3.78 1.22 -37.92
N LEU A 688 4.01 2.22 -38.77
CA LEU A 688 5.24 3.00 -38.73
C LEU A 688 5.41 3.75 -37.40
N VAL A 689 6.45 3.39 -36.65
CA VAL A 689 6.81 3.95 -35.35
C VAL A 689 8.25 4.46 -35.39
N LYS A 690 8.52 5.63 -34.78
CA LYS A 690 9.88 6.13 -34.57
C LYS A 690 10.49 5.38 -33.39
N ILE A 691 11.62 4.72 -33.56
CA ILE A 691 12.30 3.92 -32.55
C ILE A 691 13.61 4.60 -32.18
N LEU A 692 13.83 4.79 -30.88
CA LEU A 692 15.10 5.26 -30.36
C LEU A 692 16.15 4.14 -30.43
N GLU A 693 17.17 4.34 -31.25
CA GLU A 693 18.25 3.38 -31.47
C GLU A 693 19.48 3.65 -30.62
N ASP A 694 19.84 4.93 -30.46
CA ASP A 694 21.05 5.31 -29.76
C ASP A 694 20.98 6.71 -29.14
N VAL A 695 21.70 6.89 -28.03
CA VAL A 695 21.87 8.16 -27.31
C VAL A 695 23.28 8.27 -26.74
N ASN A 696 23.74 9.50 -26.47
CA ASN A 696 24.95 9.70 -25.67
C ASN A 696 24.69 9.33 -24.19
N TYR A 697 25.04 8.10 -23.83
CA TYR A 697 24.82 7.55 -22.49
C TYR A 697 25.68 8.20 -21.41
N THR A 698 26.81 8.85 -21.73
CA THR A 698 27.60 9.59 -20.74
C THR A 698 26.87 10.86 -20.34
N ALA A 699 26.33 11.59 -21.34
CA ALA A 699 25.56 12.81 -21.09
C ALA A 699 24.29 12.54 -20.27
N TYR A 700 23.70 11.36 -20.39
CA TYR A 700 22.50 10.95 -19.65
C TYR A 700 22.60 11.22 -18.13
N TYR A 701 23.64 10.71 -17.49
CA TYR A 701 23.81 10.83 -16.03
C TYR A 701 24.09 12.27 -15.61
N ASP A 702 24.95 12.97 -16.36
CA ASP A 702 25.30 14.36 -16.08
C ASP A 702 24.07 15.27 -16.25
N LEU A 703 23.27 15.08 -17.29
CA LEU A 703 22.07 15.88 -17.55
C LEU A 703 21.04 15.71 -16.42
N PHE A 704 20.76 14.47 -16.03
CA PHE A 704 19.82 14.21 -14.94
C PHE A 704 20.31 14.83 -13.62
N ALA A 705 21.56 14.53 -13.22
CA ALA A 705 22.11 15.05 -11.98
C ALA A 705 22.14 16.58 -12.00
N ASN A 706 22.72 17.21 -13.03
CA ASN A 706 22.80 18.66 -13.12
C ASN A 706 21.42 19.33 -13.07
N ARG A 707 20.41 18.73 -13.71
CA ARG A 707 19.04 19.24 -13.71
C ARG A 707 18.43 19.24 -12.32
N LEU A 708 18.57 18.15 -11.55
CA LEU A 708 18.04 18.06 -10.19
C LEU A 708 18.71 19.05 -9.23
N ASN A 709 19.98 19.40 -9.46
CA ASN A 709 20.71 20.34 -8.61
C ASN A 709 20.53 21.82 -8.96
N ASP A 710 19.85 22.14 -10.07
CA ASP A 710 19.56 23.52 -10.44
C ASP A 710 18.72 24.21 -9.34
N LEU A 711 19.01 25.47 -8.98
CA LEU A 711 18.25 26.19 -7.95
C LEU A 711 17.01 26.91 -8.50
N LYS A 712 16.93 27.14 -9.82
CA LYS A 712 15.88 28.00 -10.42
C LYS A 712 14.46 27.44 -10.30
N GLN A 713 14.31 26.13 -10.12
CA GLN A 713 13.03 25.43 -9.93
C GLN A 713 13.18 24.40 -8.81
N SER A 714 13.83 24.75 -7.70
CA SER A 714 14.02 23.85 -6.55
C SER A 714 12.74 23.76 -5.71
N ALA A 715 12.62 22.73 -4.87
CA ALA A 715 11.54 22.60 -3.92
C ALA A 715 11.28 23.90 -3.10
N VAL A 716 10.00 24.27 -2.96
CA VAL A 716 9.55 25.41 -2.14
C VAL A 716 9.47 25.04 -0.66
N ILE A 717 9.37 23.74 -0.37
CA ILE A 717 9.39 23.16 0.96
C ILE A 717 10.03 21.78 0.85
N GLY A 718 11.19 21.57 1.46
CA GLY A 718 12.07 20.45 1.14
C GLY A 718 11.80 19.16 1.90
N SER A 719 11.05 19.20 3.01
CA SER A 719 10.68 18.00 3.77
C SER A 719 9.52 18.21 4.73
N PHE A 720 8.97 17.12 5.25
CA PHE A 720 7.99 17.18 6.34
C PHE A 720 8.57 17.81 7.60
N ASP A 721 9.85 17.58 7.92
CA ASP A 721 10.52 18.22 9.07
C ASP A 721 10.66 19.74 8.93
N GLU A 722 10.88 20.22 7.71
CA GLU A 722 10.83 21.64 7.42
C GLU A 722 9.40 22.18 7.59
N GLN A 723 8.41 21.50 7.02
CA GLN A 723 7.00 21.86 7.14
C GLN A 723 6.53 21.93 8.60
N ARG A 724 6.89 20.92 9.40
CA ARG A 724 6.60 20.84 10.82
C ARG A 724 7.17 22.05 11.57
N ARG A 725 8.43 22.40 11.32
CA ARG A 725 9.06 23.57 11.93
C ARG A 725 8.37 24.89 11.55
N LEU A 726 7.86 25.01 10.33
CA LEU A 726 7.08 26.16 9.90
C LEU A 726 5.73 26.23 10.62
N TRP A 727 5.03 25.09 10.77
CA TRP A 727 3.73 25.06 11.45
C TRP A 727 3.80 25.19 12.97
N SER A 728 4.94 24.88 13.59
CA SER A 728 5.15 25.02 15.03
C SER A 728 5.71 26.38 15.45
N ARG A 729 6.10 27.26 14.52
CA ARG A 729 6.69 28.57 14.84
C ARG A 729 5.77 29.71 14.39
N GLN A 730 5.70 30.76 15.21
CA GLN A 730 4.97 31.97 14.84
C GLN A 730 5.58 32.53 13.53
N PRO A 731 4.76 32.82 12.50
CA PRO A 731 5.27 33.42 11.27
C PRO A 731 6.03 34.70 11.58
N LYS A 732 7.22 34.85 11.00
CA LYS A 732 8.00 36.09 11.12
C LYS A 732 7.35 37.24 10.35
#